data_AF-A0A7Z9KYY5-F1
#
_entry.id   AF-A0A7Z9KYY5-F1
#
_cell.length_a   1.000
_cell.length_b   1.000
_cell.length_c   1.000
_cell.angle_alpha   90.00
_cell.angle_beta   90.00
_cell.angle_gamma   90.00
#
_symmetry.space_group_name_H-M   'P 1'
#
loop_
_entity.id
_entity.type
_entity.pdbx_description
1 polymer ?
#
loop_
_entity_poly.entity_id
_entity_poly.type
_entity_poly.pdbx_seq_one_letter_code
_entity_poly.pdbx_strand_id
1 'polypeptide(L)'
;MLQFIQRNHLMRTTSAGVLLTTFLLTVSPAIELAAQHPRDVPAVPGQLFVKVNAPSGSIFDFDTSDNVNFIGDPALETIIKKFGIHKISRPFHLNDEKLKSTYLVEFSPNMDHQYLIATLSALDYVDYAEQVPAYNLVLTPNDLNSNQWHLPQIMAEQAWDLTTGSSNVVVAIVDDAVLTSHEDLAPVIWTNTGEIPGNGIDDEANGYIDDVNGWDAANGDNDPNPDGPTNSYFTHGTHCAGITGAATNNSIGIASIGYNIQIMPVKTASTGNGTLVAPYLGVQYAIANDADIISMSWGGSGYSNTYQNLFNFAHNQGIVLIAAAGNSNSSVLFYPASYNHMISVGATNSSDQKAWFSNYGDSIDVMAPGKDIWSCLAGSNTSYGYMSGTSMACPLVSGLAALMLSRDPSLSPDELEACLESSCDNIDGLNPSYVGQMGAGRINAYEALACLKPISADFSADFTTVCPGDTVQFTDLTTNNPIAWQWSFPGGFPSSSTAQNPAVIYNASGIYPVMLIATNADSVDTIIKSNYITVGTPSATISGSTNIALGYSANLRIDLTGAPNWSITYSDGTVNTTINNITNSPFFINVSPTVNTTYTLVSVSDNGCIGTVADSATITVISSLDTTCFKLQPGAALGNDVLLNGRPSQVNNNFGTHPDILAAAWTYGGIPGNLRCLLDFDLSSIPGGSAIISADLSLFYNPTSGNAGHSSLSGSNVSLLSRVTSTWDEMTVTWNTQPSVTALNEVILPQSITTTQDYPNIDVTAMVQDMVDNPATSFGFRFKLITESYYRSMLFASSDNADSTNWPMLEICYVSPSNSNSPCPTLSGFQKISDTQGNFTGGLNLDDVFGYAACDIGDLDQDGVPDIAVGAHQDGDGGFQRGAVWIIFLNPDGTSKAYQKISSTQGGFVGPLSNSDKFASSVCNMGDIAVSAHLDDDGSTDRGAVYILFLNSNGTVKSEQKISSTQGGFGGSLISGDRFGLFLSAIGDLDGDGVNDLSVGEYGDNDGGTNRGAVWILFMNSNGTVKSEQKISDLQGNFTGVLDNVDRFAGVAGIGDLNKDGIFDLAVGAEYDDDGGTNTGAVWILFLDTNGTVLSHQKISSTQGNFPGGLDAGDQLGRGVYGIGDWDGDGVRDIMVGAPSDDDGGADKGAAWIMYLNTDGTVKDTLKISDITFNFNGQLGNTDRF
;
A
#
# COMPACT_ATOMS: atom_id res chain seq x y z
N MET A 1 -0.06 -36.40 46.60
CA MET A 1 0.25 -37.73 47.15
C MET A 1 -1.03 -38.36 47.73
N LEU A 2 -1.82 -39.07 46.91
CA LEU A 2 -2.77 -40.13 47.31
C LEU A 2 -3.30 -40.81 46.02
N GLN A 3 -3.93 -41.99 46.14
CA GLN A 3 -4.48 -42.80 45.04
C GLN A 3 -6.00 -43.08 45.25
N PHE A 4 -6.56 -43.92 44.37
CA PHE A 4 -7.89 -44.57 44.39
C PHE A 4 -9.05 -43.74 43.76
N ILE A 5 -10.00 -44.33 43.01
CA ILE A 5 -10.41 -45.74 42.84
C ILE A 5 -10.73 -46.09 41.36
N GLN A 6 -10.56 -47.36 40.95
CA GLN A 6 -11.11 -47.93 39.70
C GLN A 6 -12.44 -48.68 39.97
N ARG A 7 -13.33 -48.85 38.96
CA ARG A 7 -13.80 -50.18 38.46
C ARG A 7 -14.95 -50.17 37.42
N ASN A 8 -14.70 -50.85 36.28
CA ASN A 8 -15.50 -51.97 35.68
C ASN A 8 -16.97 -51.74 35.21
N HIS A 9 -17.56 -52.50 34.26
CA HIS A 9 -17.23 -53.82 33.67
C HIS A 9 -17.99 -54.14 32.34
N LEU A 10 -17.36 -54.92 31.42
CA LEU A 10 -17.95 -55.94 30.50
C LEU A 10 -18.90 -55.46 29.35
N MET A 11 -19.12 -56.17 28.22
CA MET A 11 -18.81 -57.56 27.83
C MET A 11 -18.78 -57.80 26.28
N ARG A 12 -17.77 -58.53 25.73
CA ARG A 12 -17.79 -59.58 24.64
C ARG A 12 -18.45 -59.27 23.25
N THR A 13 -18.19 -59.90 22.08
CA THR A 13 -17.26 -60.91 21.46
C THR A 13 -17.45 -60.82 19.90
N THR A 14 -16.70 -61.40 18.93
CA THR A 14 -15.59 -62.39 18.86
C THR A 14 -14.76 -62.20 17.57
N SER A 15 -13.54 -62.77 17.52
CA SER A 15 -12.66 -62.97 16.34
C SER A 15 -12.79 -64.41 15.75
N ALA A 16 -12.18 -64.86 14.63
CA ALA A 16 -11.36 -64.28 13.54
C ALA A 16 -11.23 -65.30 12.35
N GLY A 17 -10.70 -64.86 11.19
CA GLY A 17 -10.22 -65.71 10.08
C GLY A 17 -10.02 -64.91 8.76
N VAL A 18 -8.83 -64.40 8.36
CA VAL A 18 -7.57 -65.09 7.92
C VAL A 18 -7.77 -65.78 6.56
N LEU A 19 -7.13 -65.44 5.42
CA LEU A 19 -6.11 -64.47 4.95
C LEU A 19 -6.55 -63.98 3.51
N LEU A 20 -5.93 -63.06 2.75
CA LEU A 20 -4.52 -62.68 2.55
C LEU A 20 -4.44 -61.30 1.81
N THR A 21 -3.53 -60.39 2.23
CA THR A 21 -2.91 -59.20 1.52
C THR A 21 -3.70 -58.34 0.50
N THR A 22 -3.56 -57.00 0.41
CA THR A 22 -2.38 -56.13 0.68
C THR A 22 -2.81 -54.68 1.00
N PHE A 23 -2.06 -53.97 1.85
CA PHE A 23 -1.97 -52.50 2.09
C PHE A 23 -3.26 -51.63 1.97
N LEU A 24 -3.85 -51.08 3.05
CA LEU A 24 -3.39 -50.10 4.07
C LEU A 24 -3.23 -48.63 3.58
N LEU A 25 -3.70 -47.59 4.31
CA LEU A 25 -4.79 -47.51 5.31
C LEU A 25 -5.24 -46.03 5.51
N THR A 26 -6.56 -45.84 5.48
CA THR A 26 -7.44 -44.75 5.96
C THR A 26 -6.98 -43.71 7.01
N VAL A 27 -7.68 -42.55 7.01
CA VAL A 27 -7.98 -41.73 8.20
C VAL A 27 -9.51 -41.70 8.45
N SER A 28 -9.97 -41.61 9.70
CA SER A 28 -11.39 -41.46 10.11
C SER A 28 -11.51 -40.94 11.57
N PRO A 29 -12.66 -40.37 12.00
CA PRO A 29 -12.57 -39.10 12.75
C PRO A 29 -13.33 -38.99 14.10
N ALA A 30 -13.07 -37.83 14.76
CA ALA A 30 -14.03 -36.96 15.49
C ALA A 30 -14.19 -37.03 17.03
N ILE A 31 -14.52 -35.83 17.57
CA ILE A 31 -15.25 -35.46 18.81
C ILE A 31 -14.46 -35.07 20.10
N GLU A 32 -14.59 -33.79 20.42
CA GLU A 32 -14.63 -33.07 21.72
C GLU A 32 -13.56 -33.26 22.81
N LEU A 33 -12.83 -32.17 23.06
CA LEU A 33 -12.87 -31.52 24.37
C LEU A 33 -12.79 -29.98 24.20
N ALA A 34 -13.78 -29.24 24.68
CA ALA A 34 -13.73 -27.77 24.69
C ALA A 34 -12.95 -27.28 25.91
N ALA A 35 -11.77 -26.72 25.70
CA ALA A 35 -11.01 -25.97 26.70
C ALA A 35 -11.23 -24.46 26.50
N GLN A 36 -11.05 -23.68 27.57
CA GLN A 36 -11.20 -22.22 27.53
C GLN A 36 -10.12 -21.61 26.63
N HIS A 37 -10.48 -20.62 25.80
CA HIS A 37 -9.49 -19.69 25.25
C HIS A 37 -8.71 -19.06 26.42
N PRO A 38 -7.36 -19.07 26.39
CA PRO A 38 -6.59 -18.08 27.12
C PRO A 38 -7.03 -16.68 26.67
N ARG A 39 -6.97 -15.69 27.57
CA ARG A 39 -6.99 -14.28 27.14
C ARG A 39 -5.75 -14.03 26.30
N ASP A 40 -5.87 -13.24 25.24
CA ASP A 40 -4.73 -12.86 24.41
C ASP A 40 -3.66 -12.22 25.28
N VAL A 41 -2.50 -12.86 25.35
CA VAL A 41 -1.33 -12.35 26.08
C VAL A 41 -0.64 -11.39 25.12
N PRO A 42 -0.31 -10.14 25.54
CA PRO A 42 0.46 -9.23 24.71
C PRO A 42 1.73 -9.93 24.19
N ALA A 43 1.95 -9.85 22.87
CA ALA A 43 3.08 -10.48 22.19
C ALA A 43 4.07 -9.41 21.71
N VAL A 44 5.36 -9.74 21.65
CA VAL A 44 6.34 -8.84 21.04
C VAL A 44 6.02 -8.70 19.54
N PRO A 45 5.74 -7.49 19.02
CA PRO A 45 5.41 -7.32 17.61
C PRO A 45 6.56 -7.80 16.71
N GLY A 46 6.24 -8.69 15.78
CA GLY A 46 7.24 -9.24 14.85
C GLY A 46 8.12 -10.36 15.41
N GLN A 47 7.80 -10.98 16.55
CA GLN A 47 8.59 -12.10 17.10
C GLN A 47 7.75 -13.34 17.52
N LEU A 48 8.23 -14.54 17.17
CA LEU A 48 7.67 -15.85 17.59
C LEU A 48 8.76 -16.78 18.17
N PHE A 49 8.40 -17.66 19.10
CA PHE A 49 9.22 -18.83 19.46
C PHE A 49 8.80 -20.05 18.63
N VAL A 50 9.78 -20.83 18.17
CA VAL A 50 9.58 -22.10 17.46
C VAL A 50 10.43 -23.19 18.10
N LYS A 51 9.81 -24.28 18.54
CA LYS A 51 10.50 -25.48 19.06
C LYS A 51 10.57 -26.54 17.98
N VAL A 52 11.75 -27.11 17.75
CA VAL A 52 11.94 -28.23 16.82
C VAL A 52 12.40 -29.53 17.49
N ASN A 53 11.91 -30.65 16.98
CA ASN A 53 12.26 -32.03 17.36
C ASN A 53 13.21 -32.70 16.33
N ALA A 54 14.08 -31.90 15.68
CA ALA A 54 15.01 -32.37 14.67
C ALA A 54 16.17 -33.24 15.24
N PRO A 55 16.52 -34.37 14.61
CA PRO A 55 17.59 -35.25 15.08
C PRO A 55 18.99 -34.73 14.69
N SER A 56 19.65 -34.05 15.63
CA SER A 56 21.12 -33.89 15.70
C SER A 56 21.86 -33.51 14.40
N GLY A 57 21.68 -32.27 13.93
CA GLY A 57 22.54 -31.72 12.87
C GLY A 57 22.10 -30.35 12.36
N SER A 58 20.79 -30.15 12.18
CA SER A 58 20.20 -28.93 11.64
C SER A 58 20.33 -27.74 12.61
N ILE A 59 20.92 -26.65 12.13
CA ILE A 59 21.11 -25.38 12.83
C ILE A 59 20.14 -24.37 12.20
N PHE A 60 18.99 -24.07 12.83
CA PHE A 60 18.02 -23.07 12.35
C PHE A 60 18.47 -21.66 12.74
N ASP A 61 19.73 -21.31 12.47
CA ASP A 61 20.24 -19.97 12.67
C ASP A 61 20.43 -19.32 11.28
N PHE A 62 19.61 -18.29 11.01
CA PHE A 62 19.49 -17.54 9.76
C PHE A 62 19.52 -16.05 10.11
N ASP A 63 20.47 -15.29 9.61
CA ASP A 63 20.54 -13.84 9.87
C ASP A 63 20.96 -13.06 8.63
N THR A 64 20.05 -12.20 8.17
CA THR A 64 20.25 -11.31 7.02
C THR A 64 21.32 -10.25 7.24
N SER A 65 21.68 -9.89 8.49
CA SER A 65 22.72 -8.87 8.75
C SER A 65 24.12 -9.42 9.04
N ASP A 66 24.23 -10.65 9.53
CA ASP A 66 25.51 -11.26 9.97
C ASP A 66 26.07 -12.34 9.01
N ASN A 67 25.45 -12.54 7.83
CA ASN A 67 25.83 -13.57 6.84
C ASN A 67 25.78 -15.02 7.38
N VAL A 68 24.97 -15.27 8.41
CA VAL A 68 24.77 -16.60 8.99
C VAL A 68 23.70 -17.34 8.19
N ASN A 69 24.12 -18.14 7.22
CA ASN A 69 23.27 -19.06 6.47
C ASN A 69 23.40 -20.49 7.03
N PHE A 70 22.35 -21.08 7.62
CA PHE A 70 22.13 -22.53 7.54
C PHE A 70 20.66 -22.97 7.59
N ILE A 71 20.41 -24.12 6.93
CA ILE A 71 19.12 -24.75 6.55
C ILE A 71 18.46 -24.06 5.33
N GLY A 72 18.23 -24.75 4.22
CA GLY A 72 18.42 -26.19 3.91
C GLY A 72 17.16 -27.05 4.12
N ASP A 73 15.99 -26.41 4.13
CA ASP A 73 14.66 -27.03 4.05
C ASP A 73 13.79 -26.14 3.15
N PRO A 74 13.42 -26.59 1.94
CA PRO A 74 12.61 -25.80 1.01
C PRO A 74 11.25 -25.36 1.59
N ALA A 75 10.69 -26.10 2.55
CA ALA A 75 9.44 -25.70 3.19
C ALA A 75 9.64 -24.48 4.10
N LEU A 76 10.66 -24.48 4.94
CA LEU A 76 11.05 -23.31 5.74
C LEU A 76 11.47 -22.12 4.86
N GLU A 77 12.27 -22.35 3.82
CA GLU A 77 12.72 -21.29 2.89
C GLU A 77 11.54 -20.61 2.19
N THR A 78 10.51 -21.37 1.83
CA THR A 78 9.25 -20.84 1.28
C THR A 78 8.51 -19.98 2.32
N ILE A 79 8.50 -20.37 3.59
CA ILE A 79 7.86 -19.61 4.68
C ILE A 79 8.65 -18.32 4.98
N ILE A 80 9.98 -18.38 5.01
CA ILE A 80 10.86 -17.22 5.19
C ILE A 80 10.56 -16.14 4.14
N LYS A 81 10.56 -16.53 2.86
CA LYS A 81 10.25 -15.62 1.74
C LYS A 81 8.81 -15.10 1.80
N LYS A 82 7.83 -15.98 2.03
CA LYS A 82 6.39 -15.61 2.04
C LYS A 82 6.02 -14.67 3.19
N PHE A 83 6.67 -14.77 4.34
CA PHE A 83 6.30 -14.03 5.56
C PHE A 83 7.29 -12.93 5.96
N GLY A 84 8.31 -12.64 5.13
CA GLY A 84 9.27 -11.56 5.41
C GLY A 84 10.06 -11.79 6.71
N ILE A 85 10.40 -13.05 6.99
CA ILE A 85 11.27 -13.39 8.12
C ILE A 85 12.69 -12.93 7.75
N HIS A 86 13.24 -12.00 8.52
CA HIS A 86 14.57 -11.45 8.30
C HIS A 86 15.62 -12.07 9.24
N LYS A 87 15.18 -12.81 10.26
CA LYS A 87 16.06 -13.48 11.23
C LYS A 87 15.39 -14.70 11.88
N ILE A 88 16.16 -15.76 12.08
CA ILE A 88 15.86 -16.88 12.96
C ILE A 88 17.12 -17.15 13.78
N SER A 89 17.03 -17.13 15.11
CA SER A 89 18.22 -17.30 15.97
C SER A 89 17.91 -18.10 17.24
N ARG A 90 18.93 -18.61 17.94
CA ARG A 90 18.74 -19.25 19.26
C ARG A 90 18.65 -18.23 20.41
N PRO A 91 17.48 -18.01 21.03
CA PRO A 91 17.33 -17.11 22.19
C PRO A 91 17.96 -17.68 23.47
N PHE A 92 18.24 -18.98 23.53
CA PHE A 92 18.77 -19.66 24.71
C PHE A 92 20.04 -20.45 24.39
N HIS A 93 21.17 -20.05 24.97
CA HIS A 93 22.44 -20.78 24.88
C HIS A 93 22.59 -21.87 25.97
N LEU A 94 21.48 -22.24 26.64
CA LEU A 94 21.47 -23.26 27.69
C LEU A 94 21.31 -24.66 27.09
N ASN A 95 22.24 -25.56 27.42
CA ASN A 95 22.23 -26.96 26.97
C ASN A 95 21.25 -27.84 27.79
N ASP A 96 19.98 -27.42 27.87
CA ASP A 96 18.87 -28.22 28.42
C ASP A 96 18.04 -28.80 27.27
N GLU A 97 17.58 -30.05 27.40
CA GLU A 97 16.80 -30.75 26.35
C GLU A 97 15.54 -29.97 25.92
N LYS A 98 14.91 -29.21 26.83
CA LYS A 98 13.74 -28.39 26.52
C LYS A 98 14.09 -27.13 25.75
N LEU A 99 15.26 -26.53 25.96
CA LEU A 99 15.62 -25.22 25.42
C LEU A 99 16.56 -25.27 24.20
N LYS A 100 17.44 -26.28 24.10
CA LYS A 100 18.53 -26.37 23.10
C LYS A 100 18.11 -26.45 21.61
N SER A 101 16.80 -26.49 21.35
CA SER A 101 16.19 -26.57 20.02
C SER A 101 15.00 -25.61 19.88
N THR A 102 14.96 -24.57 20.72
CA THR A 102 14.01 -23.45 20.58
C THR A 102 14.72 -22.32 19.84
N TYR A 103 14.03 -21.71 18.90
CA TYR A 103 14.49 -20.61 18.07
C TYR A 103 13.51 -19.43 18.17
N LEU A 104 14.03 -18.22 17.94
CA LEU A 104 13.33 -16.95 17.89
C LEU A 104 13.25 -16.55 16.40
N VAL A 105 12.05 -16.33 15.89
CA VAL A 105 11.77 -15.95 14.50
C VAL A 105 11.33 -14.48 14.48
N GLU A 106 12.00 -13.65 13.68
CA GLU A 106 11.78 -12.20 13.61
C GLU A 106 11.36 -11.76 12.20
N PHE A 107 10.28 -10.97 12.11
CA PHE A 107 9.56 -10.63 10.88
C PHE A 107 8.85 -9.27 11.01
N SER A 108 8.18 -8.80 9.94
CA SER A 108 7.52 -7.49 9.94
C SER A 108 6.39 -7.38 10.99
N PRO A 109 6.34 -6.33 11.84
CA PRO A 109 5.33 -6.18 12.90
C PRO A 109 3.86 -6.19 12.45
N ASN A 110 3.59 -5.83 11.20
CA ASN A 110 2.22 -5.70 10.65
C ASN A 110 1.63 -7.03 10.10
N MET A 111 2.31 -8.15 10.33
CA MET A 111 1.93 -9.47 9.80
C MET A 111 0.97 -10.24 10.72
N ASP A 112 0.14 -11.11 10.15
CA ASP A 112 -0.74 -12.01 10.90
C ASP A 112 0.07 -13.09 11.66
N HIS A 113 0.22 -12.89 12.97
CA HIS A 113 0.90 -13.83 13.86
C HIS A 113 0.23 -15.20 13.89
N GLN A 114 -1.10 -15.29 13.84
CA GLN A 114 -1.81 -16.56 13.90
C GLN A 114 -1.59 -17.37 12.62
N TYR A 115 -1.62 -16.71 11.45
CA TYR A 115 -1.36 -17.38 10.17
C TYR A 115 0.09 -17.85 10.03
N LEU A 116 1.07 -17.09 10.55
CA LEU A 116 2.47 -17.52 10.60
C LEU A 116 2.66 -18.70 11.57
N ILE A 117 2.11 -18.65 12.79
CA ILE A 117 2.14 -19.75 13.77
C ILE A 117 1.54 -21.03 13.17
N ALA A 118 0.38 -20.92 12.52
CA ALA A 118 -0.29 -22.06 11.89
C ALA A 118 0.54 -22.66 10.74
N THR A 119 1.25 -21.82 9.98
CA THR A 119 2.10 -22.28 8.87
C THR A 119 3.39 -22.94 9.37
N LEU A 120 4.06 -22.37 10.39
CA LEU A 120 5.24 -22.98 11.02
C LEU A 120 4.91 -24.28 11.74
N SER A 121 3.77 -24.35 12.43
CA SER A 121 3.30 -25.55 13.14
C SER A 121 2.84 -26.69 12.22
N ALA A 122 2.83 -26.47 10.89
CA ALA A 122 2.52 -27.49 9.89
C ALA A 122 3.76 -28.23 9.37
N LEU A 123 4.97 -27.87 9.83
CA LEU A 123 6.22 -28.52 9.47
C LEU A 123 6.46 -29.75 10.36
N ASP A 124 6.66 -30.94 9.78
CA ASP A 124 6.75 -32.24 10.47
C ASP A 124 7.78 -32.33 11.63
N TYR A 125 8.74 -31.40 11.69
CA TYR A 125 9.78 -31.33 12.72
C TYR A 125 9.54 -30.23 13.78
N VAL A 126 8.52 -29.38 13.63
CA VAL A 126 8.13 -28.37 14.62
C VAL A 126 7.24 -29.03 15.68
N ASP A 127 7.63 -28.89 16.94
CA ASP A 127 6.89 -29.40 18.11
C ASP A 127 5.79 -28.42 18.53
N TYR A 128 6.09 -27.11 18.44
CA TYR A 128 5.15 -26.00 18.53
C TYR A 128 5.78 -24.71 17.96
N ALA A 129 4.93 -23.81 17.46
CA ALA A 129 5.24 -22.38 17.37
C ALA A 129 4.29 -21.60 18.30
N GLU A 130 4.80 -20.60 18.99
CA GLU A 130 4.04 -19.76 19.93
C GLU A 130 4.52 -18.30 19.85
N GLN A 131 3.69 -17.36 20.32
CA GLN A 131 4.10 -15.95 20.38
C GLN A 131 5.20 -15.75 21.44
N VAL A 132 6.17 -14.87 21.17
CA VAL A 132 7.02 -14.36 22.24
C VAL A 132 6.17 -13.43 23.11
N PRO A 133 5.98 -13.71 24.40
CA PRO A 133 5.22 -12.82 25.27
C PRO A 133 5.94 -11.47 25.40
N ALA A 134 5.22 -10.37 25.26
CA ALA A 134 5.74 -9.04 25.56
C ALA A 134 5.97 -8.92 27.07
N TYR A 135 7.24 -8.90 27.46
CA TYR A 135 7.65 -8.62 28.83
C TYR A 135 7.96 -7.14 28.97
N ASN A 136 6.96 -6.36 29.40
CA ASN A 136 7.19 -4.99 29.84
C ASN A 136 8.16 -4.97 31.04
N LEU A 137 8.93 -3.90 31.18
CA LEU A 137 9.66 -3.61 32.41
C LEU A 137 8.68 -3.09 33.46
N VAL A 138 7.91 -4.00 34.06
CA VAL A 138 6.93 -3.68 35.11
C VAL A 138 7.62 -2.90 36.24
N LEU A 139 7.21 -1.66 36.45
CA LEU A 139 7.72 -0.79 37.49
C LEU A 139 7.10 -1.15 38.84
N THR A 140 7.58 -2.25 39.43
CA THR A 140 7.36 -2.54 40.85
C THR A 140 8.23 -1.60 41.70
N PRO A 141 7.67 -0.69 42.52
CA PRO A 141 8.45 0.16 43.41
C PRO A 141 9.21 -0.66 44.47
N ASN A 142 10.39 -0.19 44.86
CA ASN A 142 11.27 -0.90 45.81
C ASN A 142 10.71 -1.03 47.25
N ASP A 143 9.58 -0.37 47.53
CA ASP A 143 8.83 -0.29 48.78
C ASP A 143 7.42 -0.90 48.70
N LEU A 144 7.01 -1.49 47.56
CA LEU A 144 5.72 -2.16 47.44
C LEU A 144 5.58 -3.29 48.48
N ASN A 145 4.77 -3.04 49.50
CA ASN A 145 4.74 -3.86 50.69
C ASN A 145 3.79 -5.05 50.49
N SER A 146 4.19 -6.26 50.91
CA SER A 146 3.38 -7.48 50.70
C SER A 146 2.03 -7.51 51.43
N ASN A 147 1.79 -6.54 52.32
CA ASN A 147 0.48 -6.29 52.94
C ASN A 147 -0.50 -5.51 52.01
N GLN A 148 0.00 -4.87 50.95
CA GLN A 148 -0.76 -3.99 50.05
C GLN A 148 -1.39 -4.74 48.87
N TRP A 149 -2.17 -5.79 49.17
CA TRP A 149 -2.89 -6.60 48.19
C TRP A 149 -3.74 -5.79 47.19
N HIS A 150 -4.14 -4.57 47.58
CA HIS A 150 -5.02 -3.69 46.82
C HIS A 150 -4.36 -3.08 45.57
N LEU A 151 -3.04 -2.83 45.59
CA LEU A 151 -2.33 -2.20 44.47
C LEU A 151 -2.25 -3.14 43.25
N PRO A 152 -1.85 -4.42 43.37
CA PRO A 152 -1.98 -5.39 42.28
C PRO A 152 -3.42 -5.64 41.85
N GLN A 153 -4.40 -5.59 42.77
CA GLN A 153 -5.81 -5.82 42.43
C GLN A 153 -6.38 -4.75 41.49
N ILE A 154 -5.88 -3.51 41.56
CA ILE A 154 -6.27 -2.42 40.65
C ILE A 154 -5.31 -2.24 39.48
N MET A 155 -4.37 -3.16 39.25
CA MET A 155 -3.32 -3.04 38.21
C MET A 155 -2.44 -1.78 38.35
N ALA A 156 -2.11 -1.39 39.59
CA ALA A 156 -1.28 -0.21 39.87
C ALA A 156 0.13 -0.31 39.27
N GLU A 157 0.74 -1.49 39.27
CA GLU A 157 2.10 -1.69 38.73
C GLU A 157 2.14 -1.43 37.22
N GLN A 158 1.13 -1.89 36.48
CA GLN A 158 0.97 -1.59 35.05
C GLN A 158 0.60 -0.12 34.80
N ALA A 159 -0.11 0.52 35.73
CA ALA A 159 -0.40 1.94 35.66
C ALA A 159 0.87 2.80 35.79
N TRP A 160 1.82 2.38 36.64
CA TRP A 160 3.10 3.07 36.81
C TRP A 160 4.05 2.92 35.61
N ASP A 161 3.85 1.93 34.75
CA ASP A 161 4.50 1.84 33.43
C ASP A 161 4.04 2.99 32.49
N LEU A 162 2.89 3.64 32.76
CA LEU A 162 2.28 4.68 31.93
C LEU A 162 2.49 6.12 32.46
N THR A 163 2.61 6.30 33.78
CA THR A 163 3.10 7.53 34.45
C THR A 163 3.43 7.23 35.91
N THR A 164 4.40 7.92 36.50
CA THR A 164 4.74 7.82 37.93
C THR A 164 4.25 8.99 38.76
N GLY A 165 3.22 9.71 38.30
CA GLY A 165 2.68 10.88 39.01
C GLY A 165 3.52 12.15 38.81
N SER A 166 2.97 13.29 39.21
CA SER A 166 3.58 14.61 39.07
C SER A 166 3.45 15.42 40.34
N SER A 167 4.57 15.98 40.81
CA SER A 167 4.60 16.85 41.99
C SER A 167 3.92 18.21 41.80
N ASN A 168 3.33 18.45 40.62
CA ASN A 168 2.49 19.62 40.35
C ASN A 168 1.03 19.38 40.74
N VAL A 169 0.59 18.12 40.88
CA VAL A 169 -0.78 17.76 41.26
C VAL A 169 -0.89 17.65 42.77
N VAL A 170 -1.85 18.37 43.35
CA VAL A 170 -2.05 18.57 44.78
C VAL A 170 -3.37 17.95 45.24
N VAL A 171 -3.29 16.98 46.14
CA VAL A 171 -4.48 16.33 46.73
C VAL A 171 -4.70 16.80 48.16
N ALA A 172 -5.81 17.51 48.39
CA ALA A 172 -6.24 17.92 49.71
C ALA A 172 -6.88 16.76 50.49
N ILE A 173 -6.25 16.40 51.62
CA ILE A 173 -6.74 15.39 52.55
C ILE A 173 -7.51 16.10 53.67
N VAL A 174 -8.83 16.25 53.46
CA VAL A 174 -9.75 16.93 54.39
C VAL A 174 -10.28 15.91 55.39
N ASP A 175 -9.60 15.75 56.53
CA ASP A 175 -9.84 14.64 57.47
C ASP A 175 -9.54 15.01 58.95
N ASP A 176 -9.21 14.05 59.81
CA ASP A 176 -8.98 14.26 61.25
C ASP A 176 -7.66 15.00 61.54
N ALA A 177 -6.52 14.52 61.04
CA ALA A 177 -5.25 15.23 60.87
C ALA A 177 -4.28 14.39 59.99
N VAL A 178 -3.22 15.01 59.46
CA VAL A 178 -2.11 14.30 58.78
C VAL A 178 -0.82 14.54 59.56
N LEU A 179 -0.13 13.47 59.96
CA LEU A 179 1.19 13.58 60.59
C LEU A 179 2.23 13.95 59.53
N THR A 180 2.50 15.25 59.35
CA THR A 180 3.38 15.77 58.29
C THR A 180 4.84 15.34 58.45
N SER A 181 5.22 14.92 59.66
CA SER A 181 6.57 14.40 59.96
C SER A 181 6.74 12.88 59.80
N HIS A 182 5.72 12.15 59.31
CA HIS A 182 5.82 10.71 59.02
C HIS A 182 6.78 10.45 57.85
N GLU A 183 7.60 9.39 57.93
CA GLU A 183 8.76 9.19 57.04
C GLU A 183 8.38 9.06 55.55
N ASP A 184 7.23 8.46 55.25
CA ASP A 184 6.69 8.34 53.88
C ASP A 184 5.85 9.55 53.42
N LEU A 185 5.48 10.45 54.34
CA LEU A 185 4.64 11.61 54.02
C LEU A 185 5.44 12.92 53.95
N ALA A 186 6.43 13.10 54.83
CA ALA A 186 7.29 14.29 54.87
C ALA A 186 7.95 14.69 53.53
N PRO A 187 8.32 13.77 52.60
CA PRO A 187 8.86 14.14 51.29
C PRO A 187 7.83 14.69 50.30
N VAL A 188 6.53 14.48 50.55
CA VAL A 188 5.40 14.75 49.64
C VAL A 188 4.35 15.70 50.23
N ILE A 189 4.60 16.29 51.41
CA ILE A 189 3.73 17.35 51.95
C ILE A 189 3.82 18.59 51.06
N TRP A 190 2.67 19.03 50.57
CA TRP A 190 2.50 20.27 49.84
C TRP A 190 3.07 21.45 50.64
N THR A 191 3.70 22.38 49.93
CA THR A 191 4.26 23.59 50.51
C THR A 191 3.66 24.81 49.83
N ASN A 192 2.94 25.64 50.59
CA ASN A 192 2.51 26.94 50.10
C ASN A 192 3.75 27.77 49.73
N THR A 193 3.83 28.25 48.49
CA THR A 193 4.97 29.02 47.99
C THR A 193 4.73 30.53 47.95
N GLY A 194 3.51 30.99 48.26
CA GLY A 194 3.21 32.40 48.51
C GLY A 194 3.64 32.87 49.90
N GLU A 195 3.50 31.99 50.90
CA GLU A 195 3.77 32.27 52.32
C GLU A 195 5.26 32.34 52.69
N ILE A 196 5.64 33.26 53.58
CA ILE A 196 7.00 33.37 54.15
C ILE A 196 7.04 32.78 55.57
N PRO A 197 7.59 31.56 55.78
CA PRO A 197 7.34 30.78 57.00
C PRO A 197 7.68 31.46 58.34
N GLY A 198 6.65 31.65 59.17
CA GLY A 198 6.75 32.08 60.57
C GLY A 198 6.83 33.60 60.74
N ASN A 199 6.21 34.38 59.85
CA ASN A 199 6.23 35.84 59.90
C ASN A 199 4.98 36.46 60.59
N GLY A 200 3.89 35.71 60.75
CA GLY A 200 2.63 36.16 61.33
C GLY A 200 1.74 36.99 60.40
N ILE A 201 1.84 36.76 59.08
CA ILE A 201 1.16 37.48 58.00
C ILE A 201 0.53 36.46 57.04
N ASP A 202 -0.57 36.85 56.41
CA ASP A 202 -1.15 36.24 55.20
C ASP A 202 -0.50 36.97 54.01
N ASP A 203 0.56 36.41 53.43
CA ASP A 203 1.42 37.10 52.44
C ASP A 203 0.77 37.12 51.04
N GLU A 204 0.01 36.09 50.68
CA GLU A 204 -0.70 36.00 49.40
C GLU A 204 -2.16 36.50 49.43
N ALA A 205 -2.69 36.83 50.61
CA ALA A 205 -4.07 37.27 50.86
C ALA A 205 -5.15 36.18 50.61
N ASN A 206 -4.82 34.91 50.89
CA ASN A 206 -5.73 33.77 50.75
C ASN A 206 -6.78 33.70 51.90
N GLY A 207 -6.55 34.40 53.02
CA GLY A 207 -7.41 34.44 54.22
C GLY A 207 -6.91 33.60 55.41
N TYR A 208 -5.74 32.97 55.27
CA TYR A 208 -5.08 32.07 56.21
C TYR A 208 -3.67 32.63 56.50
N ILE A 209 -3.05 32.28 57.64
CA ILE A 209 -1.80 32.92 58.11
C ILE A 209 -0.73 31.86 58.36
N ASP A 210 0.45 32.02 57.76
CA ASP A 210 1.58 31.10 57.84
C ASP A 210 1.19 29.65 57.43
N ASP A 211 0.25 29.44 56.48
CA ASP A 211 -0.32 28.11 56.13
C ASP A 211 0.61 27.19 55.29
N VAL A 212 1.91 27.38 55.46
CA VAL A 212 3.05 26.81 54.73
C VAL A 212 2.93 25.33 54.36
N ASN A 213 2.32 24.48 55.19
CA ASN A 213 2.18 23.05 54.94
C ASN A 213 0.76 22.53 55.22
N GLY A 214 -0.26 23.34 54.93
CA GLY A 214 -1.67 23.02 55.19
C GLY A 214 -2.22 23.70 56.45
N TRP A 215 -3.46 23.36 56.81
CA TRP A 215 -4.25 24.16 57.76
C TRP A 215 -5.09 23.33 58.75
N ASP A 216 -5.20 23.81 59.99
CA ASP A 216 -6.17 23.36 60.99
C ASP A 216 -7.45 24.21 60.93
N ALA A 217 -8.43 23.74 60.16
CA ALA A 217 -9.75 24.36 60.06
C ALA A 217 -10.59 24.21 61.34
N ALA A 218 -10.24 23.28 62.24
CA ALA A 218 -10.94 23.05 63.50
C ALA A 218 -10.56 24.05 64.60
N ASN A 219 -9.28 24.43 64.65
CA ASN A 219 -8.74 25.37 65.62
C ASN A 219 -8.55 26.80 65.05
N GLY A 220 -8.31 26.92 63.74
CA GLY A 220 -8.07 28.19 63.05
C GLY A 220 -6.61 28.62 63.10
N ASP A 221 -5.69 27.67 62.90
CA ASP A 221 -4.24 27.90 62.88
C ASP A 221 -3.54 26.98 61.86
N ASN A 222 -2.23 27.14 61.71
CA ASN A 222 -1.40 26.51 60.68
C ASN A 222 -0.73 25.19 61.10
N ASP A 223 -1.25 24.49 62.12
CA ASP A 223 -0.72 23.16 62.51
C ASP A 223 -1.69 22.00 62.17
N PRO A 224 -1.69 21.51 60.91
CA PRO A 224 -2.55 20.40 60.50
C PRO A 224 -2.15 19.04 61.10
N ASN A 225 -1.18 18.98 62.03
CA ASN A 225 -0.78 17.76 62.70
C ASN A 225 -1.77 17.27 63.77
N PRO A 226 -1.71 15.97 64.11
CA PRO A 226 -2.30 15.42 65.33
C PRO A 226 -1.95 16.24 66.59
N ASP A 227 -2.90 16.41 67.52
CA ASP A 227 -2.64 17.14 68.77
C ASP A 227 -1.56 16.43 69.61
N GLY A 228 -0.34 16.93 69.55
CA GLY A 228 0.86 16.29 70.10
C GLY A 228 1.51 15.33 69.08
N PRO A 229 2.85 15.30 69.01
CA PRO A 229 3.59 15.00 67.77
C PRO A 229 3.47 13.58 67.21
N THR A 230 2.88 12.63 67.94
CA THR A 230 2.65 11.24 67.48
C THR A 230 1.37 10.68 68.11
N ASN A 231 0.24 11.35 67.90
CA ASN A 231 -1.03 11.01 68.55
C ASN A 231 -1.87 10.04 67.69
N SER A 232 -1.80 8.74 68.00
CA SER A 232 -2.52 7.67 67.28
C SER A 232 -4.05 7.75 67.32
N TYR A 233 -4.63 8.72 68.03
CA TYR A 233 -6.07 9.01 68.02
C TYR A 233 -6.50 9.87 66.81
N PHE A 234 -5.56 10.52 66.12
CA PHE A 234 -5.78 11.23 64.85
C PHE A 234 -5.10 10.49 63.68
N THR A 235 -5.40 9.21 63.55
CA THR A 235 -4.67 8.35 62.59
C THR A 235 -5.41 8.16 61.26
N HIS A 236 -6.61 8.71 61.10
CA HIS A 236 -7.47 8.42 59.96
C HIS A 236 -7.01 9.17 58.70
N GLY A 237 -6.79 10.49 58.81
CA GLY A 237 -6.24 11.32 57.74
C GLY A 237 -4.81 10.93 57.36
N THR A 238 -4.00 10.54 58.35
CA THR A 238 -2.64 10.01 58.11
C THR A 238 -2.66 8.69 57.34
N HIS A 239 -3.65 7.81 57.58
CA HIS A 239 -3.82 6.56 56.83
C HIS A 239 -4.34 6.83 55.41
N CYS A 240 -5.28 7.78 55.26
CA CYS A 240 -5.78 8.24 53.96
C CYS A 240 -4.66 8.84 53.10
N ALA A 241 -3.88 9.78 53.65
CA ALA A 241 -2.75 10.42 52.96
C ALA A 241 -1.74 9.39 52.40
N GLY A 242 -1.39 8.37 53.18
CA GLY A 242 -0.51 7.30 52.73
C GLY A 242 -1.10 6.39 51.65
N ILE A 243 -2.43 6.23 51.61
CA ILE A 243 -3.10 5.52 50.50
C ILE A 243 -3.07 6.39 49.23
N THR A 244 -3.35 7.68 49.35
CA THR A 244 -3.42 8.64 48.23
C THR A 244 -2.07 8.85 47.55
N GLY A 245 -1.02 9.17 48.31
CA GLY A 245 0.28 9.56 47.75
C GLY A 245 1.44 9.51 48.73
N ALA A 246 1.70 8.38 49.39
CA ALA A 246 2.97 8.15 50.07
C ALA A 246 4.15 8.22 49.08
N ALA A 247 5.29 8.77 49.52
CA ALA A 247 6.49 8.97 48.73
C ALA A 247 7.05 7.65 48.20
N THR A 248 6.76 7.29 46.96
CA THR A 248 6.96 5.93 46.44
C THR A 248 8.35 5.71 45.81
N ASN A 249 8.82 4.46 45.82
CA ASN A 249 10.15 4.02 45.38
C ASN A 249 11.33 4.55 46.23
N ASN A 250 11.07 4.86 47.51
CA ASN A 250 12.00 5.47 48.47
C ASN A 250 12.80 4.44 49.33
N SER A 251 12.45 3.14 49.26
CA SER A 251 12.96 1.99 50.04
C SER A 251 12.52 1.89 51.52
N ILE A 252 11.41 2.51 51.89
CA ILE A 252 10.82 2.63 53.23
C ILE A 252 9.32 2.31 53.14
N GLY A 253 8.71 1.80 54.21
CA GLY A 253 7.26 1.83 54.39
C GLY A 253 6.38 1.15 53.33
N ILE A 254 5.79 1.96 52.44
CA ILE A 254 4.77 1.57 51.45
C ILE A 254 4.94 2.29 50.09
N ALA A 255 4.47 1.64 49.02
CA ALA A 255 4.15 2.31 47.75
C ALA A 255 2.73 2.89 47.77
N SER A 256 2.42 3.87 46.92
CA SER A 256 1.09 4.48 46.81
C SER A 256 0.75 4.82 45.36
N ILE A 257 -0.55 4.75 45.02
CA ILE A 257 -1.03 4.89 43.64
C ILE A 257 -0.65 6.25 43.02
N GLY A 258 -0.72 7.36 43.77
CA GLY A 258 -0.33 8.69 43.29
C GLY A 258 1.18 8.90 43.10
N TYR A 259 2.02 8.05 43.72
CA TYR A 259 3.48 7.93 43.55
C TYR A 259 4.31 9.21 43.83
N ASN A 260 4.26 10.24 42.98
CA ASN A 260 5.04 11.50 43.06
C ASN A 260 4.21 12.78 43.29
N ILE A 261 2.90 12.66 43.57
CA ILE A 261 2.00 13.81 43.83
C ILE A 261 2.33 14.54 45.14
N GLN A 262 1.74 15.73 45.34
CA GLN A 262 1.77 16.43 46.63
C GLN A 262 0.48 16.19 47.43
N ILE A 263 0.62 16.06 48.75
CA ILE A 263 -0.46 15.93 49.72
C ILE A 263 -0.62 17.25 50.47
N MET A 264 -1.79 17.90 50.37
CA MET A 264 -2.15 19.07 51.18
C MET A 264 -2.91 18.61 52.46
N PRO A 265 -2.31 18.75 53.66
CA PRO A 265 -2.97 18.43 54.93
C PRO A 265 -4.07 19.42 55.27
N VAL A 266 -5.30 18.94 55.51
CA VAL A 266 -6.39 19.79 55.99
C VAL A 266 -7.07 19.14 57.19
N LYS A 267 -6.70 19.60 58.38
CA LYS A 267 -7.17 19.09 59.66
C LYS A 267 -8.53 19.70 60.02
N THR A 268 -9.49 18.84 60.38
CA THR A 268 -10.88 19.26 60.63
C THR A 268 -11.49 18.69 61.91
N ALA A 269 -10.71 17.94 62.70
CA ALA A 269 -11.06 17.51 64.05
C ALA A 269 -10.28 18.28 65.11
N SER A 270 -10.96 18.78 66.15
CA SER A 270 -10.33 19.41 67.32
C SER A 270 -10.04 18.41 68.46
N THR A 271 -10.28 17.11 68.23
CA THR A 271 -10.01 15.99 69.15
C THR A 271 -10.00 14.67 68.38
N GLY A 272 -9.06 13.76 68.68
CA GLY A 272 -8.97 12.41 68.10
C GLY A 272 -10.05 11.42 68.58
N ASN A 273 -11.33 11.80 68.49
CA ASN A 273 -12.48 10.94 68.76
C ASN A 273 -13.29 10.63 67.49
N GLY A 274 -12.78 11.01 66.31
CA GLY A 274 -13.45 10.88 65.01
C GLY A 274 -14.54 11.93 64.74
N THR A 275 -14.69 12.97 65.57
CA THR A 275 -15.64 14.07 65.32
C THR A 275 -14.98 15.20 64.56
N LEU A 276 -15.29 15.31 63.26
CA LEU A 276 -14.91 16.47 62.47
C LEU A 276 -15.84 17.64 62.82
N VAL A 277 -15.26 18.77 63.24
CA VAL A 277 -16.00 19.97 63.67
C VAL A 277 -16.03 21.06 62.60
N ALA A 278 -15.07 21.05 61.66
CA ALA A 278 -14.94 22.04 60.60
C ALA A 278 -14.77 21.49 59.16
N PRO A 279 -15.35 20.33 58.77
CA PRO A 279 -15.01 19.66 57.51
C PRO A 279 -15.25 20.56 56.27
N TYR A 280 -16.36 21.28 56.22
CA TYR A 280 -16.67 22.19 55.10
C TYR A 280 -15.83 23.48 55.07
N LEU A 281 -15.20 23.87 56.19
CA LEU A 281 -14.19 24.94 56.20
C LEU A 281 -12.83 24.44 55.71
N GLY A 282 -12.52 23.16 55.94
CA GLY A 282 -11.39 22.49 55.31
C GLY A 282 -11.55 22.37 53.78
N VAL A 283 -12.75 22.02 53.31
CA VAL A 283 -13.09 22.08 51.87
C VAL A 283 -12.92 23.51 51.32
N GLN A 284 -13.35 24.54 52.06
CA GLN A 284 -13.13 25.94 51.66
C GLN A 284 -11.64 26.30 51.57
N TYR A 285 -10.80 25.85 52.51
CA TYR A 285 -9.35 26.08 52.49
C TYR A 285 -8.68 25.44 51.27
N ALA A 286 -9.04 24.19 50.95
CA ALA A 286 -8.51 23.47 49.79
C ALA A 286 -8.89 24.15 48.46
N ILE A 287 -10.12 24.69 48.37
CA ILE A 287 -10.57 25.50 47.22
C ILE A 287 -9.83 26.84 47.15
N ALA A 288 -9.49 27.45 48.28
CA ALA A 288 -8.79 28.73 48.33
C ALA A 288 -7.29 28.65 47.96
N ASN A 289 -6.73 27.43 47.95
CA ASN A 289 -5.34 27.12 47.59
C ASN A 289 -5.26 26.26 46.30
N ASP A 290 -6.27 26.36 45.43
CA ASP A 290 -6.33 25.74 44.10
C ASP A 290 -5.93 24.25 44.04
N ALA A 291 -6.33 23.45 45.06
CA ALA A 291 -6.02 22.02 45.09
C ALA A 291 -6.79 21.24 44.01
N ASP A 292 -6.09 20.48 43.16
CA ASP A 292 -6.68 19.75 42.02
C ASP A 292 -7.75 18.74 42.43
N ILE A 293 -7.53 18.04 43.55
CA ILE A 293 -8.43 17.00 44.08
C ILE A 293 -8.70 17.21 45.57
N ILE A 294 -9.97 17.13 45.97
CA ILE A 294 -10.38 17.16 47.39
C ILE A 294 -10.92 15.79 47.80
N SER A 295 -10.17 15.11 48.67
CA SER A 295 -10.49 13.79 49.21
C SER A 295 -11.25 13.88 50.54
N MET A 296 -12.47 13.34 50.59
CA MET A 296 -13.39 13.47 51.73
C MET A 296 -13.82 12.10 52.29
N SER A 297 -12.99 11.56 53.19
CA SER A 297 -13.19 10.23 53.81
C SER A 297 -14.24 10.18 54.95
N TRP A 298 -15.18 11.12 54.96
CA TRP A 298 -16.17 11.38 56.01
C TRP A 298 -17.58 11.62 55.45
N GLY A 299 -18.60 11.67 56.31
CA GLY A 299 -19.95 12.07 55.89
C GLY A 299 -21.08 11.77 56.88
N GLY A 300 -22.32 12.03 56.45
CA GLY A 300 -23.55 11.79 57.21
C GLY A 300 -24.83 12.04 56.39
N SER A 301 -26.00 11.84 56.97
CA SER A 301 -27.30 11.88 56.27
C SER A 301 -27.88 13.29 56.01
N GLY A 302 -27.07 14.34 56.09
CA GLY A 302 -27.52 15.74 56.06
C GLY A 302 -27.24 16.47 54.74
N TYR A 303 -28.26 16.65 53.90
CA TYR A 303 -28.19 17.52 52.72
C TYR A 303 -28.21 19.01 53.10
N SER A 304 -27.45 19.83 52.37
CA SER A 304 -27.43 21.29 52.44
C SER A 304 -27.23 21.91 51.05
N ASN A 305 -28.15 22.78 50.62
CA ASN A 305 -28.00 23.54 49.37
C ASN A 305 -26.75 24.45 49.41
N THR A 306 -26.34 24.92 50.59
CA THR A 306 -25.12 25.73 50.73
C THR A 306 -23.87 24.92 50.40
N TYR A 307 -23.85 23.62 50.77
CA TYR A 307 -22.71 22.75 50.49
C TYR A 307 -22.74 22.23 49.04
N GLN A 308 -23.92 21.97 48.47
CA GLN A 308 -24.02 21.76 47.01
C GLN A 308 -23.48 22.97 46.24
N ASN A 309 -23.79 24.21 46.65
CA ASN A 309 -23.24 25.41 46.00
C ASN A 309 -21.71 25.52 46.14
N LEU A 310 -21.12 25.03 47.24
CA LEU A 310 -19.67 24.98 47.44
C LEU A 310 -19.00 23.97 46.50
N PHE A 311 -19.58 22.77 46.37
CA PHE A 311 -19.09 21.74 45.45
C PHE A 311 -19.29 22.12 43.98
N ASN A 312 -20.42 22.74 43.64
CA ASN A 312 -20.60 23.35 42.31
C ASN A 312 -19.53 24.41 42.03
N PHE A 313 -19.16 25.25 43.01
CA PHE A 313 -18.11 26.25 42.82
C PHE A 313 -16.76 25.58 42.54
N ALA A 314 -16.34 24.61 43.37
CA ALA A 314 -15.08 23.88 43.21
C ALA A 314 -14.99 23.17 41.84
N HIS A 315 -16.04 22.43 41.45
CA HIS A 315 -16.12 21.78 40.14
C HIS A 315 -16.00 22.78 38.98
N ASN A 316 -16.63 23.96 39.10
CA ASN A 316 -16.49 25.05 38.12
C ASN A 316 -15.13 25.78 38.18
N GLN A 317 -14.20 25.39 39.06
CA GLN A 317 -12.77 25.77 38.99
C GLN A 317 -11.88 24.64 38.45
N GLY A 318 -12.46 23.49 38.07
CA GLY A 318 -11.71 22.31 37.60
C GLY A 318 -11.35 21.32 38.72
N ILE A 319 -11.77 21.57 39.96
CA ILE A 319 -11.41 20.73 41.11
C ILE A 319 -12.24 19.44 41.12
N VAL A 320 -11.56 18.30 41.20
CA VAL A 320 -12.14 16.98 41.31
C VAL A 320 -12.54 16.70 42.76
N LEU A 321 -13.76 16.22 42.97
CA LEU A 321 -14.34 16.02 44.31
C LEU A 321 -14.64 14.54 44.53
N ILE A 322 -14.03 13.94 45.55
CA ILE A 322 -14.11 12.48 45.78
C ILE A 322 -14.46 12.21 47.24
N ALA A 323 -15.47 11.37 47.49
CA ALA A 323 -15.98 11.14 48.84
C ALA A 323 -16.33 9.67 49.14
N ALA A 324 -16.15 9.30 50.41
CA ALA A 324 -16.46 7.96 50.89
C ALA A 324 -17.98 7.73 51.03
N ALA A 325 -18.52 6.72 50.33
CA ALA A 325 -19.96 6.45 50.29
C ALA A 325 -20.60 6.02 51.63
N GLY A 326 -19.79 5.66 52.64
CA GLY A 326 -20.23 5.38 54.01
C GLY A 326 -20.27 3.89 54.38
N ASN A 327 -20.24 3.65 55.70
CA ASN A 327 -19.91 2.35 56.30
C ASN A 327 -21.10 1.68 57.04
N SER A 328 -22.33 1.83 56.54
CA SER A 328 -23.56 1.35 57.21
C SER A 328 -24.26 0.16 56.53
N ASN A 329 -23.71 -0.37 55.45
CA ASN A 329 -24.35 -1.36 54.55
C ASN A 329 -25.80 -0.95 54.20
N SER A 330 -25.95 0.26 53.67
CA SER A 330 -27.23 0.89 53.37
C SER A 330 -27.25 1.53 51.98
N SER A 331 -28.45 1.74 51.44
CA SER A 331 -28.72 2.54 50.23
C SER A 331 -29.42 3.87 50.55
N VAL A 332 -29.24 4.37 51.79
CA VAL A 332 -29.63 5.73 52.18
C VAL A 332 -28.50 6.69 51.82
N LEU A 333 -28.84 7.76 51.10
CA LEU A 333 -27.91 8.82 50.66
C LEU A 333 -27.03 9.34 51.81
N PHE A 334 -25.76 9.58 51.48
CA PHE A 334 -24.69 9.89 52.43
C PHE A 334 -23.87 11.06 51.89
N TYR A 335 -23.88 12.19 52.60
CA TYR A 335 -23.27 13.44 52.15
C TYR A 335 -21.91 13.64 52.83
N PRO A 336 -20.84 14.03 52.09
CA PRO A 336 -20.91 14.71 50.80
C PRO A 336 -21.06 13.82 49.57
N ALA A 337 -20.80 12.50 49.66
CA ALA A 337 -20.78 11.57 48.52
C ALA A 337 -22.06 11.55 47.65
N SER A 338 -23.23 11.92 48.16
CA SER A 338 -24.48 12.02 47.38
C SER A 338 -24.87 13.43 46.91
N TYR A 339 -23.94 14.40 46.87
CA TYR A 339 -24.12 15.67 46.14
C TYR A 339 -23.82 15.48 44.64
N ASN A 340 -24.32 16.36 43.78
CA ASN A 340 -23.88 16.42 42.37
C ASN A 340 -22.41 16.84 42.29
N HIS A 341 -21.70 16.42 41.24
CA HIS A 341 -20.27 16.69 40.98
C HIS A 341 -19.37 16.08 42.06
N MET A 342 -19.54 14.78 42.33
CA MET A 342 -18.90 14.10 43.46
C MET A 342 -18.73 12.61 43.15
N ILE A 343 -17.49 12.15 42.99
CA ILE A 343 -17.18 10.74 42.78
C ILE A 343 -17.43 9.98 44.10
N SER A 344 -18.53 9.24 44.18
CA SER A 344 -18.99 8.48 45.35
C SER A 344 -18.37 7.08 45.38
N VAL A 345 -17.46 6.87 46.34
CA VAL A 345 -16.61 5.67 46.37
C VAL A 345 -17.11 4.61 47.37
N GLY A 346 -17.55 3.47 46.84
CA GLY A 346 -17.83 2.26 47.61
C GLY A 346 -16.60 1.38 47.85
N ALA A 347 -16.67 0.44 48.81
CA ALA A 347 -15.55 -0.39 49.23
C ALA A 347 -15.68 -1.88 48.85
N THR A 348 -14.61 -2.49 48.32
CA THR A 348 -14.46 -3.95 48.10
C THR A 348 -13.50 -4.61 49.10
N ASN A 349 -13.42 -5.95 49.05
CA ASN A 349 -12.45 -6.78 49.75
C ASN A 349 -11.50 -7.51 48.77
N SER A 350 -10.54 -8.27 49.30
CA SER A 350 -9.54 -9.07 48.55
C SER A 350 -10.11 -10.31 47.83
N SER A 351 -11.34 -10.22 47.36
CA SER A 351 -12.04 -11.21 46.51
C SER A 351 -13.04 -10.51 45.58
N ASP A 352 -12.87 -9.20 45.37
CA ASP A 352 -13.75 -8.29 44.64
C ASP A 352 -15.24 -8.36 45.02
N GLN A 353 -15.52 -8.80 46.25
CA GLN A 353 -16.85 -8.68 46.85
C GLN A 353 -16.98 -7.33 47.53
N LYS A 354 -18.17 -6.72 47.42
CA LYS A 354 -18.56 -5.54 48.18
C LYS A 354 -18.28 -5.78 49.67
N ALA A 355 -17.51 -4.89 50.29
CA ALA A 355 -17.23 -4.98 51.70
C ALA A 355 -18.54 -4.99 52.50
N TRP A 356 -18.59 -5.82 53.55
CA TRP A 356 -19.82 -6.08 54.31
C TRP A 356 -20.39 -4.82 55.00
N PHE A 357 -19.56 -3.78 55.19
CA PHE A 357 -19.94 -2.48 55.73
C PHE A 357 -20.26 -1.43 54.66
N SER A 358 -19.84 -1.60 53.39
CA SER A 358 -19.99 -0.57 52.37
C SER A 358 -21.45 -0.28 52.10
N ASN A 359 -21.82 0.99 52.05
CA ASN A 359 -23.04 1.44 51.39
C ASN A 359 -23.04 1.05 49.89
N TYR A 360 -24.22 1.06 49.28
CA TYR A 360 -24.49 0.59 47.92
C TYR A 360 -25.77 1.24 47.37
N GLY A 361 -25.92 1.33 46.04
CA GLY A 361 -27.13 1.85 45.39
C GLY A 361 -26.81 2.84 44.26
N ASP A 362 -27.85 3.52 43.79
CA ASP A 362 -27.88 4.49 42.69
C ASP A 362 -27.07 5.79 42.94
N SER A 363 -26.29 5.85 44.03
CA SER A 363 -25.42 6.97 44.43
C SER A 363 -24.01 6.47 44.76
N ILE A 364 -23.54 5.51 43.96
CA ILE A 364 -22.20 4.95 43.95
C ILE A 364 -21.79 4.97 42.49
N ASP A 365 -20.64 5.57 42.19
CA ASP A 365 -20.19 5.78 40.82
C ASP A 365 -19.02 4.81 40.53
N VAL A 366 -18.15 4.60 41.53
CA VAL A 366 -17.09 3.57 41.49
C VAL A 366 -16.90 2.83 42.82
N MET A 367 -16.30 1.64 42.72
CA MET A 367 -15.84 0.84 43.86
C MET A 367 -14.32 0.76 43.89
N ALA A 368 -13.71 0.77 45.07
CA ALA A 368 -12.28 0.50 45.23
C ALA A 368 -11.98 -0.38 46.46
N PRO A 369 -10.82 -1.06 46.51
CA PRO A 369 -10.35 -1.75 47.71
C PRO A 369 -10.45 -0.89 48.98
N GLY A 370 -11.24 -1.34 49.97
CA GLY A 370 -11.48 -0.58 51.20
C GLY A 370 -11.52 -1.42 52.48
N LYS A 371 -11.31 -2.74 52.41
CA LYS A 371 -11.26 -3.63 53.58
C LYS A 371 -9.86 -4.21 53.78
N ASP A 372 -9.34 -4.09 55.00
CA ASP A 372 -8.01 -4.54 55.41
C ASP A 372 -6.91 -3.94 54.52
N ILE A 373 -6.87 -2.61 54.47
CA ILE A 373 -5.92 -1.80 53.69
C ILE A 373 -4.76 -1.36 54.58
N TRP A 374 -3.52 -1.63 54.16
CA TRP A 374 -2.29 -1.30 54.87
C TRP A 374 -1.76 0.08 54.43
N SER A 375 -1.55 1.00 55.38
CA SER A 375 -1.02 2.35 55.14
C SER A 375 -0.41 2.96 56.42
N CYS A 376 0.11 4.19 56.32
CA CYS A 376 0.72 4.99 57.40
C CYS A 376 -0.23 5.24 58.60
N LEU A 377 0.33 5.53 59.77
CA LEU A 377 -0.42 5.82 61.01
C LEU A 377 0.25 6.95 61.82
N ALA A 378 -0.56 7.71 62.56
CA ALA A 378 -0.08 8.82 63.40
C ALA A 378 0.62 8.40 64.72
N GLY A 379 0.77 7.09 64.98
CA GLY A 379 1.30 6.57 66.25
C GLY A 379 2.81 6.73 66.46
N SER A 380 3.56 6.90 65.38
CA SER A 380 4.95 7.38 65.32
C SER A 380 5.25 7.79 63.88
N ASN A 381 6.35 8.50 63.66
CA ASN A 381 6.82 8.88 62.32
C ASN A 381 7.20 7.67 61.42
N THR A 382 7.02 6.44 61.90
CA THR A 382 7.49 5.18 61.29
C THR A 382 6.44 4.08 61.45
N SER A 383 5.16 4.47 61.49
CA SER A 383 4.04 3.61 61.93
C SER A 383 3.13 3.26 60.77
N TYR A 384 2.75 1.98 60.65
CA TYR A 384 1.94 1.45 59.57
C TYR A 384 0.96 0.39 60.10
N GLY A 385 -0.20 0.26 59.48
CA GLY A 385 -1.20 -0.72 59.91
C GLY A 385 -2.43 -0.83 59.02
N TYR A 386 -3.29 -1.80 59.38
CA TYR A 386 -4.52 -2.11 58.67
C TYR A 386 -5.71 -1.25 59.16
N MET A 387 -6.46 -0.66 58.24
CA MET A 387 -7.78 -0.08 58.48
C MET A 387 -8.83 -0.61 57.48
N SER A 388 -10.11 -0.33 57.73
CA SER A 388 -11.24 -0.78 56.90
C SER A 388 -12.34 0.28 56.87
N GLY A 389 -12.74 0.70 55.67
CA GLY A 389 -13.84 1.61 55.41
C GLY A 389 -13.91 2.03 53.94
N THR A 390 -15.03 2.59 53.51
CA THR A 390 -15.11 3.45 52.30
C THR A 390 -14.11 4.60 52.39
N SER A 391 -13.77 5.04 53.59
CA SER A 391 -12.67 5.96 53.94
C SER A 391 -11.26 5.48 53.55
N MET A 392 -11.05 4.19 53.23
CA MET A 392 -9.80 3.68 52.66
C MET A 392 -9.91 3.47 51.13
N ALA A 393 -11.13 3.38 50.60
CA ALA A 393 -11.39 3.27 49.17
C ALA A 393 -11.35 4.66 48.49
N CYS A 394 -11.95 5.67 49.12
CA CYS A 394 -11.93 7.07 48.68
C CYS A 394 -10.51 7.61 48.39
N PRO A 395 -9.52 7.54 49.31
CA PRO A 395 -8.16 8.02 49.04
C PRO A 395 -7.45 7.21 47.94
N LEU A 396 -7.79 5.94 47.74
CA LEU A 396 -7.24 5.12 46.66
C LEU A 396 -7.76 5.59 45.29
N VAL A 397 -9.02 6.02 45.21
CA VAL A 397 -9.56 6.71 44.03
C VAL A 397 -8.96 8.11 43.88
N SER A 398 -8.78 8.86 44.97
CA SER A 398 -8.14 10.19 44.93
C SER A 398 -6.71 10.14 44.42
N GLY A 399 -5.91 9.15 44.83
CA GLY A 399 -4.56 8.95 44.31
C GLY A 399 -4.54 8.48 42.85
N LEU A 400 -5.54 7.69 42.40
CA LEU A 400 -5.68 7.33 40.99
C LEU A 400 -6.10 8.54 40.14
N ALA A 401 -7.06 9.35 40.60
CA ALA A 401 -7.42 10.61 39.94
C ALA A 401 -6.21 11.54 39.84
N ALA A 402 -5.36 11.60 40.86
CA ALA A 402 -4.14 12.38 40.83
C ALA A 402 -3.10 11.82 39.85
N LEU A 403 -3.02 10.49 39.71
CA LEU A 403 -2.21 9.83 38.69
C LEU A 403 -2.74 10.08 37.27
N MET A 404 -4.07 10.17 37.10
CA MET A 404 -4.72 10.57 35.85
C MET A 404 -4.42 12.03 35.50
N LEU A 405 -4.59 12.98 36.44
CA LEU A 405 -4.17 14.39 36.24
C LEU A 405 -2.66 14.54 36.07
N SER A 406 -1.86 13.58 36.51
CA SER A 406 -0.40 13.53 36.25
C SER A 406 -0.04 12.93 34.88
N ARG A 407 -1.03 12.58 34.06
CA ARG A 407 -0.92 12.07 32.69
C ARG A 407 -1.74 12.90 31.69
N ASP A 408 -2.77 13.58 32.18
CA ASP A 408 -3.48 14.66 31.48
C ASP A 408 -3.97 15.75 32.47
N PRO A 409 -3.14 16.78 32.76
CA PRO A 409 -3.54 17.98 33.52
C PRO A 409 -4.58 18.87 32.83
N SER A 410 -5.06 18.53 31.62
CA SER A 410 -6.09 19.30 30.90
C SER A 410 -7.49 18.70 31.02
N LEU A 411 -7.65 17.55 31.70
CA LEU A 411 -8.94 16.95 32.02
C LEU A 411 -9.81 17.87 32.87
N SER A 412 -11.07 18.08 32.45
CA SER A 412 -12.09 18.54 33.38
C SER A 412 -12.55 17.41 34.32
N PRO A 413 -13.12 17.72 35.50
CA PRO A 413 -13.61 16.68 36.42
C PRO A 413 -14.63 15.72 35.80
N ASP A 414 -15.50 16.21 34.90
CA ASP A 414 -16.51 15.38 34.22
C ASP A 414 -15.86 14.36 33.26
N GLU A 415 -14.73 14.71 32.64
CA GLU A 415 -14.00 13.82 31.73
C GLU A 415 -13.15 12.79 32.49
N LEU A 416 -12.53 13.21 33.60
CA LEU A 416 -11.85 12.30 34.52
C LEU A 416 -12.82 11.28 35.12
N GLU A 417 -13.99 11.74 35.58
CA GLU A 417 -15.07 10.89 36.12
C GLU A 417 -15.56 9.88 35.06
N ALA A 418 -15.94 10.35 33.86
CA ALA A 418 -16.40 9.48 32.78
C ALA A 418 -15.34 8.47 32.33
N CYS A 419 -14.06 8.87 32.28
CA CYS A 419 -12.95 7.98 31.93
C CYS A 419 -12.74 6.91 33.02
N LEU A 420 -12.69 7.33 34.29
CA LEU A 420 -12.57 6.44 35.45
C LEU A 420 -13.72 5.42 35.52
N GLU A 421 -14.98 5.85 35.34
CA GLU A 421 -16.13 4.96 35.26
C GLU A 421 -15.97 3.95 34.11
N SER A 422 -15.68 4.43 32.89
CA SER A 422 -15.60 3.59 31.69
C SER A 422 -14.51 2.50 31.76
N SER A 423 -13.49 2.72 32.58
CA SER A 423 -12.36 1.82 32.80
C SER A 423 -12.57 0.77 33.90
N CYS A 424 -13.70 0.80 34.61
CA CYS A 424 -13.92 -0.08 35.76
C CYS A 424 -14.12 -1.56 35.38
N ASP A 425 -13.47 -2.46 36.12
CA ASP A 425 -13.70 -3.90 36.07
C ASP A 425 -15.10 -4.24 36.61
N ASN A 426 -15.94 -4.87 35.79
CA ASN A 426 -17.28 -5.27 36.22
C ASN A 426 -17.24 -6.45 37.20
N ILE A 427 -17.64 -6.19 38.45
CA ILE A 427 -17.63 -7.16 39.55
C ILE A 427 -19.02 -7.71 39.92
N ASP A 428 -20.07 -7.47 39.11
CA ASP A 428 -21.45 -7.92 39.40
C ASP A 428 -21.56 -9.44 39.51
N GLY A 429 -20.78 -10.18 38.70
CA GLY A 429 -20.74 -11.64 38.74
C GLY A 429 -20.24 -12.22 40.07
N LEU A 430 -19.47 -11.44 40.83
CA LEU A 430 -19.01 -11.79 42.19
C LEU A 430 -19.97 -11.29 43.29
N ASN A 431 -20.91 -10.41 42.93
CA ASN A 431 -21.81 -9.69 43.82
C ASN A 431 -23.30 -9.79 43.39
N PRO A 432 -23.86 -10.99 43.14
CA PRO A 432 -25.17 -11.18 42.50
C PRO A 432 -26.40 -10.67 43.31
N SER A 433 -26.20 -10.02 44.46
CA SER A 433 -27.24 -9.32 45.24
C SER A 433 -27.18 -7.79 45.11
N TYR A 434 -26.14 -7.25 44.47
CA TYR A 434 -25.87 -5.80 44.36
C TYR A 434 -25.66 -5.36 42.89
N VAL A 435 -26.11 -6.18 41.93
CA VAL A 435 -26.08 -5.87 40.49
C VAL A 435 -26.69 -4.49 40.24
N GLY A 436 -25.95 -3.61 39.56
CA GLY A 436 -26.36 -2.23 39.29
C GLY A 436 -26.50 -1.32 40.52
N GLN A 437 -25.88 -1.67 41.66
CA GLN A 437 -25.88 -0.88 42.91
C GLN A 437 -24.44 -0.62 43.41
N MET A 438 -23.46 -0.65 42.50
CA MET A 438 -22.01 -0.56 42.77
C MET A 438 -21.31 0.34 41.74
N GLY A 439 -22.02 1.30 41.16
CA GLY A 439 -21.52 2.12 40.06
C GLY A 439 -21.08 1.32 38.84
N ALA A 440 -20.06 1.82 38.14
CA ALA A 440 -19.48 1.18 36.96
C ALA A 440 -18.75 -0.15 37.27
N GLY A 441 -18.21 -0.31 38.48
CA GLY A 441 -17.47 -1.49 38.91
C GLY A 441 -16.31 -1.16 39.84
N ARG A 442 -15.29 -2.02 39.87
CA ARG A 442 -14.05 -1.79 40.62
C ARG A 442 -13.04 -1.01 39.76
N ILE A 443 -12.43 0.04 40.29
CA ILE A 443 -11.39 0.79 39.58
C ILE A 443 -10.28 -0.12 39.04
N ASN A 444 -9.75 0.26 37.88
CA ASN A 444 -8.56 -0.33 37.26
C ASN A 444 -7.66 0.82 36.82
N ALA A 445 -6.49 0.93 37.45
CA ALA A 445 -5.58 2.04 37.26
C ALA A 445 -4.91 2.04 35.87
N TYR A 446 -4.61 0.85 35.33
CA TYR A 446 -4.04 0.72 34.00
C TYR A 446 -5.06 1.13 32.92
N GLU A 447 -6.28 0.58 32.99
CA GLU A 447 -7.33 0.91 32.01
C GLU A 447 -7.77 2.38 32.13
N ALA A 448 -7.76 2.97 33.34
CA ALA A 448 -8.03 4.40 33.52
C ALA A 448 -6.99 5.29 32.82
N LEU A 449 -5.70 4.97 32.93
CA LEU A 449 -4.64 5.70 32.21
C LEU A 449 -4.59 5.35 30.71
N ALA A 450 -5.03 4.16 30.29
CA ALA A 450 -5.13 3.78 28.88
C ALA A 450 -6.35 4.42 28.18
N CYS A 451 -7.40 4.73 28.93
CA CYS A 451 -8.52 5.58 28.50
C CYS A 451 -8.05 7.01 28.18
N LEU A 452 -7.03 7.52 28.88
CA LEU A 452 -6.32 8.77 28.51
C LEU A 452 -5.47 8.56 27.26
N LYS A 453 -6.10 8.79 26.12
CA LYS A 453 -5.50 8.72 24.78
C LYS A 453 -4.69 9.99 24.48
N PRO A 454 -3.55 9.88 23.77
CA PRO A 454 -2.83 11.05 23.29
C PRO A 454 -3.71 11.88 22.36
N ILE A 455 -3.43 13.17 22.26
CA ILE A 455 -4.09 14.09 21.32
C ILE A 455 -4.01 13.52 19.89
N SER A 456 -5.11 13.66 19.12
CA SER A 456 -5.15 13.23 17.73
C SER A 456 -5.62 14.40 16.87
N ALA A 457 -4.67 14.99 16.14
CA ALA A 457 -4.85 16.21 15.37
C ALA A 457 -5.56 15.92 14.05
N ASP A 458 -6.68 16.60 13.82
CA ASP A 458 -7.37 16.57 12.53
C ASP A 458 -8.00 17.94 12.23
N PHE A 459 -8.30 18.19 10.96
CA PHE A 459 -8.95 19.41 10.51
C PHE A 459 -9.70 19.25 9.19
N SER A 460 -10.61 20.17 8.95
CA SER A 460 -11.31 20.34 7.66
C SER A 460 -11.18 21.77 7.13
N ALA A 461 -11.53 21.96 5.88
CA ALA A 461 -11.73 23.26 5.25
C ALA A 461 -13.14 23.33 4.65
N ASP A 462 -13.71 24.54 4.54
CA ASP A 462 -14.97 24.77 3.83
C ASP A 462 -14.85 24.52 2.32
N PHE A 463 -13.70 24.84 1.73
CA PHE A 463 -13.34 24.54 0.35
C PHE A 463 -11.88 24.07 0.23
N THR A 464 -11.66 22.91 -0.40
CA THR A 464 -10.33 22.38 -0.75
C THR A 464 -9.88 22.76 -2.17
N THR A 465 -10.79 23.26 -3.00
CA THR A 465 -10.49 23.84 -4.33
C THR A 465 -11.03 25.27 -4.36
N VAL A 466 -10.15 26.24 -4.59
CA VAL A 466 -10.47 27.68 -4.57
C VAL A 466 -9.69 28.46 -5.64
N CYS A 467 -10.09 29.69 -5.94
CA CYS A 467 -9.39 30.52 -6.92
C CYS A 467 -8.39 31.51 -6.29
N PRO A 468 -7.40 32.00 -7.07
CA PRO A 468 -6.44 33.00 -6.61
C PRO A 468 -7.10 34.28 -6.08
N GLY A 469 -7.04 34.48 -4.76
CA GLY A 469 -7.63 35.60 -4.03
C GLY A 469 -8.80 35.22 -3.09
N ASP A 470 -9.29 33.99 -3.15
CA ASP A 470 -10.35 33.50 -2.28
C ASP A 470 -9.86 33.22 -0.85
N THR A 471 -10.80 33.20 0.11
CA THR A 471 -10.53 32.89 1.52
C THR A 471 -11.07 31.51 1.88
N VAL A 472 -10.19 30.60 2.33
CA VAL A 472 -10.55 29.31 2.92
C VAL A 472 -10.79 29.50 4.43
N GLN A 473 -11.83 28.87 4.98
CA GLN A 473 -12.07 28.73 6.41
C GLN A 473 -11.68 27.33 6.86
N PHE A 474 -10.71 27.22 7.78
CA PHE A 474 -10.34 25.95 8.39
C PHE A 474 -11.13 25.73 9.69
N THR A 475 -11.57 24.50 9.90
CA THR A 475 -12.22 24.05 11.13
C THR A 475 -11.39 22.95 11.76
N ASP A 476 -10.97 23.16 13.01
CA ASP A 476 -10.32 22.17 13.85
C ASP A 476 -11.25 20.98 14.14
N LEU A 477 -10.71 19.76 14.03
CA LEU A 477 -11.38 18.50 14.37
C LEU A 477 -10.55 17.67 15.37
N THR A 478 -9.52 18.27 15.96
CA THR A 478 -8.62 17.61 16.91
C THR A 478 -9.38 17.06 18.12
N THR A 479 -9.03 15.85 18.53
CA THR A 479 -9.65 15.14 19.67
C THR A 479 -8.67 14.97 20.82
N ASN A 480 -9.22 14.78 22.03
CA ASN A 480 -8.51 14.72 23.32
C ASN A 480 -7.86 16.08 23.69
N ASN A 481 -8.74 17.05 23.94
CA ASN A 481 -8.51 18.35 24.59
C ASN A 481 -7.32 19.21 24.09
N PRO A 482 -7.33 19.62 22.81
CA PRO A 482 -6.41 20.64 22.30
C PRO A 482 -6.54 21.96 23.09
N ILE A 483 -5.43 22.39 23.72
CA ILE A 483 -5.32 23.71 24.39
C ILE A 483 -4.56 24.73 23.53
N ALA A 484 -3.78 24.26 22.55
CA ALA A 484 -3.04 25.11 21.62
C ALA A 484 -2.95 24.50 20.21
N TRP A 485 -2.89 25.38 19.20
CA TRP A 485 -2.77 25.05 17.78
C TRP A 485 -1.62 25.87 17.18
N GLN A 486 -0.83 25.25 16.31
CA GLN A 486 0.14 25.93 15.45
C GLN A 486 -0.05 25.44 14.00
N TRP A 487 -0.64 26.31 13.19
CA TRP A 487 -0.92 26.06 11.78
C TRP A 487 0.23 26.55 10.89
N SER A 488 0.47 25.84 9.79
CA SER A 488 1.30 26.30 8.67
C SER A 488 0.52 26.22 7.36
N PHE A 489 0.52 27.34 6.63
CA PHE A 489 -0.15 27.51 5.34
C PHE A 489 0.86 28.00 4.29
N PRO A 490 1.74 27.13 3.75
CA PRO A 490 2.60 27.47 2.61
C PRO A 490 1.77 28.04 1.45
N GLY A 491 2.16 29.21 0.93
CA GLY A 491 1.42 29.93 -0.12
C GLY A 491 0.19 30.73 0.34
N GLY A 492 -0.30 30.50 1.57
CA GLY A 492 -1.42 31.22 2.16
C GLY A 492 -1.02 32.53 2.85
N PHE A 493 -2.00 33.42 3.03
CA PHE A 493 -1.88 34.64 3.82
C PHE A 493 -3.03 34.72 4.87
N PRO A 494 -2.72 34.72 6.18
CA PRO A 494 -1.39 34.57 6.78
C PRO A 494 -0.82 33.17 6.54
N SER A 495 0.51 33.05 6.47
CA SER A 495 1.20 31.78 6.21
C SER A 495 1.28 30.86 7.44
N SER A 496 0.78 31.29 8.58
CA SER A 496 0.67 30.54 9.83
C SER A 496 -0.40 31.16 10.73
N SER A 497 -0.89 30.40 11.71
CA SER A 497 -1.88 30.88 12.70
C SER A 497 -1.77 30.11 14.01
N THR A 498 -2.29 30.69 15.10
CA THR A 498 -2.51 30.02 16.39
C THR A 498 -3.97 30.11 16.85
N ALA A 499 -4.89 30.53 15.97
CA ALA A 499 -6.32 30.44 16.22
C ALA A 499 -6.81 29.01 15.93
N GLN A 500 -7.75 28.50 16.72
CA GLN A 500 -8.35 27.17 16.51
C GLN A 500 -8.96 27.04 15.11
N ASN A 501 -9.76 28.02 14.66
CA ASN A 501 -10.45 28.00 13.37
C ASN A 501 -9.99 29.20 12.51
N PRO A 502 -8.88 29.08 11.74
CA PRO A 502 -8.30 30.21 11.02
C PRO A 502 -8.87 30.41 9.59
N ALA A 503 -8.84 31.66 9.15
CA ALA A 503 -9.16 32.07 7.77
C ALA A 503 -7.87 32.40 7.01
N VAL A 504 -7.73 31.91 5.76
CA VAL A 504 -6.49 32.01 4.97
C VAL A 504 -6.80 32.36 3.51
N ILE A 505 -6.08 33.33 2.94
CA ILE A 505 -6.22 33.76 1.54
C ILE A 505 -5.06 33.20 0.71
N TYR A 506 -5.36 32.45 -0.35
CA TYR A 506 -4.35 31.95 -1.28
C TYR A 506 -4.34 32.76 -2.57
N ASN A 507 -3.22 33.43 -2.88
CA ASN A 507 -3.14 34.44 -3.95
C ASN A 507 -2.46 33.98 -5.25
N ALA A 508 -1.93 32.76 -5.29
CA ALA A 508 -1.22 32.20 -6.43
C ALA A 508 -1.75 30.79 -6.72
N SER A 509 -1.77 30.41 -8.00
CA SER A 509 -2.13 29.05 -8.39
C SER A 509 -1.05 28.06 -7.96
N GLY A 510 -1.47 26.91 -7.45
CA GLY A 510 -0.59 25.87 -6.92
C GLY A 510 -1.36 24.85 -6.08
N ILE A 511 -0.70 23.77 -5.74
CA ILE A 511 -1.21 22.75 -4.81
C ILE A 511 -0.43 22.92 -3.51
N TYR A 512 -1.15 23.18 -2.41
CA TYR A 512 -0.56 23.55 -1.13
C TYR A 512 -0.89 22.52 -0.05
N PRO A 513 0.12 21.99 0.66
CA PRO A 513 -0.12 21.22 1.87
C PRO A 513 -0.62 22.14 2.99
N VAL A 514 -1.34 21.57 3.95
CA VAL A 514 -1.67 22.26 5.21
C VAL A 514 -1.20 21.39 6.36
N MET A 515 -0.54 22.01 7.34
CA MET A 515 -0.10 21.35 8.57
C MET A 515 -0.77 21.99 9.77
N LEU A 516 -1.31 21.14 10.65
CA LEU A 516 -1.70 21.48 12.00
C LEU A 516 -0.82 20.71 12.98
N ILE A 517 -0.12 21.43 13.84
CA ILE A 517 0.41 20.89 15.11
C ILE A 517 -0.63 21.26 16.18
N ALA A 518 -1.17 20.27 16.89
CA ALA A 518 -2.05 20.49 18.02
C ALA A 518 -1.40 19.98 19.31
N THR A 519 -1.77 20.56 20.45
CA THR A 519 -1.10 20.30 21.73
C THR A 519 -2.12 20.35 22.87
N ASN A 520 -2.14 19.32 23.73
CA ASN A 520 -2.74 19.35 25.07
C ASN A 520 -1.62 19.55 26.11
N ALA A 521 -1.81 19.20 27.39
CA ALA A 521 -0.76 19.40 28.40
C ALA A 521 0.46 18.45 28.25
N ASP A 522 0.29 17.30 27.59
CA ASP A 522 1.19 16.13 27.71
C ASP A 522 1.64 15.56 26.37
N SER A 523 0.86 15.84 25.33
CA SER A 523 1.05 15.27 24.00
C SER A 523 0.92 16.33 22.91
N VAL A 524 1.67 16.10 21.84
CA VAL A 524 1.69 16.90 20.63
C VAL A 524 1.46 15.94 19.47
N ASP A 525 0.47 16.21 18.64
CA ASP A 525 0.27 15.50 17.37
C ASP A 525 0.37 16.48 16.20
N THR A 526 0.81 15.97 15.05
CA THR A 526 1.15 16.76 13.87
C THR A 526 0.59 16.09 12.63
N ILE A 527 -0.51 16.63 12.14
CA ILE A 527 -1.13 16.18 10.88
C ILE A 527 -0.69 17.10 9.73
N ILE A 528 -0.14 16.47 8.68
CA ILE A 528 0.15 17.13 7.40
C ILE A 528 -0.79 16.52 6.36
N LYS A 529 -1.74 17.33 5.89
CA LYS A 529 -2.52 16.97 4.70
C LYS A 529 -1.78 17.48 3.47
N SER A 530 -0.98 16.60 2.87
CA SER A 530 -0.31 16.84 1.60
C SER A 530 -1.36 17.14 0.52
N ASN A 531 -1.07 18.13 -0.33
CA ASN A 531 -1.92 18.53 -1.45
C ASN A 531 -3.37 18.94 -1.09
N TYR A 532 -3.59 19.43 0.14
CA TYR A 532 -4.94 19.64 0.67
C TYR A 532 -5.71 20.82 0.07
N ILE A 533 -5.03 21.92 -0.26
CA ILE A 533 -5.65 23.09 -0.90
C ILE A 533 -5.13 23.22 -2.33
N THR A 534 -6.01 22.99 -3.30
CA THR A 534 -5.74 23.24 -4.72
C THR A 534 -6.22 24.65 -5.07
N VAL A 535 -5.30 25.52 -5.48
CA VAL A 535 -5.60 26.88 -5.91
C VAL A 535 -5.39 26.96 -7.41
N GLY A 536 -6.44 27.31 -8.13
CA GLY A 536 -6.39 27.41 -9.58
C GLY A 536 -7.69 27.95 -10.14
N THR A 537 -7.59 28.66 -11.25
CA THR A 537 -8.76 28.96 -12.08
C THR A 537 -9.21 27.69 -12.79
N PRO A 538 -10.52 27.43 -12.95
CA PRO A 538 -10.98 26.24 -13.67
C PRO A 538 -10.46 26.25 -15.11
N SER A 539 -10.32 25.08 -15.72
CA SER A 539 -10.08 24.94 -17.14
C SER A 539 -11.17 24.13 -17.82
N ALA A 540 -11.39 24.40 -19.10
CA ALA A 540 -12.21 23.57 -19.97
C ALA A 540 -11.49 23.34 -21.30
N THR A 541 -11.32 22.07 -21.66
CA THR A 541 -10.91 21.64 -23.01
C THR A 541 -12.11 21.01 -23.72
N ILE A 542 -12.10 21.03 -25.05
CA ILE A 542 -13.18 20.47 -25.89
C ILE A 542 -12.60 19.45 -26.88
N SER A 543 -13.05 18.20 -26.73
CA SER A 543 -12.61 17.02 -27.48
C SER A 543 -13.82 16.28 -28.09
N GLY A 544 -13.57 15.15 -28.74
CA GLY A 544 -14.60 14.43 -29.51
C GLY A 544 -14.83 14.97 -30.94
N SER A 545 -13.80 15.56 -31.56
CA SER A 545 -13.76 15.73 -33.02
C SER A 545 -14.06 14.39 -33.69
N THR A 546 -15.09 14.31 -34.53
CA THR A 546 -15.50 13.05 -35.15
C THR A 546 -16.23 13.28 -36.48
N ASN A 547 -16.38 12.19 -37.23
CA ASN A 547 -17.03 12.14 -38.52
C ASN A 547 -18.48 11.67 -38.33
N ILE A 548 -19.47 12.44 -38.81
CA ILE A 548 -20.87 12.02 -38.84
C ILE A 548 -21.40 12.01 -40.27
N ALA A 549 -22.35 11.12 -40.55
CA ALA A 549 -23.15 11.19 -41.77
C ALA A 549 -24.11 12.39 -41.71
N LEU A 550 -24.39 13.01 -42.87
CA LEU A 550 -25.32 14.14 -42.97
C LEU A 550 -26.71 13.82 -42.38
N GLY A 551 -27.06 14.52 -41.30
CA GLY A 551 -28.34 14.37 -40.59
C GLY A 551 -28.27 13.62 -39.26
N TYR A 552 -27.08 13.11 -38.88
CA TYR A 552 -26.82 12.49 -37.58
C TYR A 552 -26.34 13.53 -36.55
N SER A 553 -25.93 13.05 -35.37
CA SER A 553 -25.54 13.89 -34.23
C SER A 553 -24.35 13.29 -33.48
N ALA A 554 -23.42 14.12 -33.00
CA ALA A 554 -22.25 13.72 -32.23
C ALA A 554 -22.28 14.30 -30.82
N ASN A 555 -21.75 13.56 -29.85
CA ASN A 555 -21.47 14.09 -28.51
C ASN A 555 -20.03 14.61 -28.46
N LEU A 556 -19.85 15.92 -28.27
CA LEU A 556 -18.55 16.50 -27.95
C LEU A 556 -18.31 16.38 -26.45
N ARG A 557 -17.07 16.06 -26.08
CA ARG A 557 -16.63 15.87 -24.71
C ARG A 557 -15.99 17.17 -24.22
N ILE A 558 -16.44 17.66 -23.07
CA ILE A 558 -15.89 18.83 -22.38
C ILE A 558 -15.25 18.34 -21.10
N ASP A 559 -13.92 18.34 -21.05
CA ASP A 559 -13.18 17.98 -19.84
C ASP A 559 -12.98 19.24 -19.00
N LEU A 560 -13.53 19.21 -17.78
CA LEU A 560 -13.59 20.33 -16.85
C LEU A 560 -12.69 20.06 -15.64
N THR A 561 -11.94 21.08 -15.22
CA THR A 561 -11.18 21.11 -13.96
C THR A 561 -11.70 22.23 -13.05
N GLY A 562 -11.38 22.17 -11.76
CA GLY A 562 -11.94 23.05 -10.72
C GLY A 562 -13.02 22.35 -9.89
N ALA A 563 -13.98 23.11 -9.37
CA ALA A 563 -15.06 22.63 -8.53
C ALA A 563 -16.39 22.48 -9.31
N PRO A 564 -17.21 21.45 -9.03
CA PRO A 564 -18.49 21.25 -9.70
C PRO A 564 -19.49 22.40 -9.42
N ASN A 565 -20.50 22.51 -10.28
CA ASN A 565 -21.28 23.72 -10.60
C ASN A 565 -20.58 24.64 -11.62
N TRP A 566 -19.88 24.06 -12.60
CA TRP A 566 -19.33 24.82 -13.73
C TRP A 566 -20.42 25.46 -14.59
N SER A 567 -20.07 26.58 -15.21
CA SER A 567 -20.74 27.21 -16.33
C SER A 567 -19.75 27.29 -17.50
N ILE A 568 -20.19 26.91 -18.70
CA ILE A 568 -19.41 27.04 -19.93
C ILE A 568 -20.18 27.87 -20.96
N THR A 569 -19.46 28.64 -21.77
CA THR A 569 -19.96 29.14 -23.04
C THR A 569 -19.13 28.55 -24.17
N TYR A 570 -19.78 28.00 -25.19
CA TYR A 570 -19.15 27.52 -26.41
C TYR A 570 -19.76 28.19 -27.65
N SER A 571 -19.06 28.13 -28.79
CA SER A 571 -19.47 28.73 -30.06
C SER A 571 -19.35 27.74 -31.21
N ASP A 572 -20.30 27.75 -32.13
CA ASP A 572 -20.24 27.04 -33.43
C ASP A 572 -19.57 27.89 -34.54
N GLY A 573 -18.94 29.00 -34.16
CA GLY A 573 -18.39 30.02 -35.06
C GLY A 573 -19.40 31.09 -35.49
N THR A 574 -20.69 30.94 -35.17
CA THR A 574 -21.77 31.88 -35.52
C THR A 574 -22.61 32.31 -34.30
N VAL A 575 -22.87 31.41 -33.36
CA VAL A 575 -23.73 31.59 -32.19
C VAL A 575 -23.04 31.05 -30.94
N ASN A 576 -23.01 31.86 -29.87
CA ASN A 576 -22.51 31.44 -28.57
C ASN A 576 -23.67 30.88 -27.72
N THR A 577 -23.46 29.70 -27.11
CA THR A 577 -24.41 29.01 -26.24
C THR A 577 -23.79 28.79 -24.87
N THR A 578 -24.51 29.17 -23.81
CA THR A 578 -24.07 29.04 -22.41
C THR A 578 -24.86 27.95 -21.69
N ILE A 579 -24.16 27.06 -20.99
CA ILE A 579 -24.72 26.00 -20.15
C ILE A 579 -24.22 26.22 -18.72
N ASN A 580 -25.11 26.12 -17.73
CA ASN A 580 -24.83 26.39 -16.32
C ASN A 580 -25.15 25.17 -15.46
N ASN A 581 -24.62 25.13 -14.24
CA ASN A 581 -24.87 24.08 -13.23
C ASN A 581 -24.41 22.68 -13.70
N ILE A 582 -23.28 22.61 -14.39
CA ILE A 582 -22.66 21.34 -14.76
C ILE A 582 -22.01 20.77 -13.49
N THR A 583 -22.43 19.56 -13.08
CA THR A 583 -21.95 18.91 -11.84
C THR A 583 -20.91 17.83 -12.07
N ASN A 584 -20.74 17.38 -13.32
CA ASN A 584 -19.95 16.20 -13.67
C ASN A 584 -18.91 16.57 -14.75
N SER A 585 -17.73 15.96 -14.67
CA SER A 585 -16.65 16.04 -15.66
C SER A 585 -16.24 14.61 -16.05
N PRO A 586 -16.09 14.26 -17.34
CA PRO A 586 -16.43 15.09 -18.51
C PRO A 586 -17.93 15.39 -18.62
N PHE A 587 -18.25 16.52 -19.23
CA PHE A 587 -19.60 16.90 -19.62
C PHE A 587 -19.77 16.76 -21.14
N PHE A 588 -20.93 16.29 -21.61
CA PHE A 588 -21.16 16.05 -23.03
C PHE A 588 -22.19 17.01 -23.62
N ILE A 589 -21.86 17.65 -24.75
CA ILE A 589 -22.81 18.43 -25.55
C ILE A 589 -23.12 17.67 -26.84
N ASN A 590 -24.41 17.38 -27.06
CA ASN A 590 -24.87 16.76 -28.30
C ASN A 590 -25.09 17.84 -29.37
N VAL A 591 -24.46 17.68 -30.54
CA VAL A 591 -24.48 18.62 -31.66
C VAL A 591 -24.89 17.92 -32.96
N SER A 592 -25.58 18.65 -33.85
CA SER A 592 -26.12 18.09 -35.11
C SER A 592 -25.88 19.01 -36.30
N PRO A 593 -24.60 19.32 -36.65
CA PRO A 593 -24.28 20.21 -37.75
C PRO A 593 -24.60 19.57 -39.12
N THR A 594 -24.92 20.41 -40.10
CA THR A 594 -25.28 20.00 -41.47
C THR A 594 -24.17 20.26 -42.51
N VAL A 595 -23.05 20.81 -42.05
CA VAL A 595 -21.79 21.04 -42.76
C VAL A 595 -20.65 20.86 -41.74
N ASN A 596 -19.39 20.83 -42.17
CA ASN A 596 -18.27 20.77 -41.23
C ASN A 596 -18.29 22.00 -40.29
N THR A 597 -18.35 21.75 -38.98
CA THR A 597 -18.46 22.80 -37.95
C THR A 597 -17.43 22.57 -36.86
N THR A 598 -16.61 23.58 -36.60
CA THR A 598 -15.66 23.62 -35.49
C THR A 598 -16.29 24.32 -34.30
N TYR A 599 -16.43 23.58 -33.20
CA TYR A 599 -16.92 24.08 -31.93
C TYR A 599 -15.74 24.52 -31.06
N THR A 600 -15.83 25.73 -30.51
CA THR A 600 -14.79 26.36 -29.67
C THR A 600 -15.37 26.73 -28.32
N LEU A 601 -14.59 26.56 -27.25
CA LEU A 601 -14.94 27.11 -25.94
C LEU A 601 -14.62 28.61 -25.89
N VAL A 602 -15.49 29.37 -25.24
CA VAL A 602 -15.43 30.85 -25.14
C VAL A 602 -15.17 31.32 -23.72
N SER A 603 -15.72 30.60 -22.73
CA SER A 603 -15.48 30.85 -21.31
C SER A 603 -15.80 29.60 -20.47
N VAL A 604 -15.09 29.40 -19.37
CA VAL A 604 -15.50 28.52 -18.26
C VAL A 604 -15.48 29.31 -16.96
N SER A 605 -16.34 28.94 -16.02
CA SER A 605 -16.34 29.45 -14.64
C SER A 605 -16.94 28.44 -13.67
N ASP A 606 -16.40 28.35 -12.45
CA ASP A 606 -16.98 27.64 -11.31
C ASP A 606 -17.21 28.61 -10.15
N ASN A 607 -18.35 28.47 -9.46
CA ASN A 607 -18.71 29.23 -8.24
C ASN A 607 -18.54 30.78 -8.25
N GLY A 608 -18.27 31.40 -9.40
CA GLY A 608 -17.98 32.84 -9.56
C GLY A 608 -16.57 33.16 -10.10
N CYS A 609 -15.64 32.21 -10.09
CA CYS A 609 -14.29 32.35 -10.65
C CYS A 609 -14.28 32.17 -12.17
N ILE A 610 -13.46 32.94 -12.91
CA ILE A 610 -13.35 32.85 -14.37
C ILE A 610 -12.09 32.06 -14.73
N GLY A 611 -12.25 31.07 -15.62
CA GLY A 611 -11.21 30.15 -16.02
C GLY A 611 -10.71 30.28 -17.45
N THR A 612 -9.77 29.41 -17.79
CA THR A 612 -9.16 29.31 -19.11
C THR A 612 -9.88 28.29 -19.99
N VAL A 613 -10.00 28.60 -21.27
CA VAL A 613 -10.57 27.68 -22.28
C VAL A 613 -9.52 27.38 -23.33
N ALA A 614 -9.48 26.14 -23.78
CA ALA A 614 -8.57 25.67 -24.81
C ALA A 614 -9.27 24.72 -25.79
N ASP A 615 -8.57 24.43 -26.88
CA ASP A 615 -8.92 23.48 -27.93
C ASP A 615 -10.20 23.81 -28.73
N SER A 616 -10.46 22.96 -29.71
CA SER A 616 -11.65 23.04 -30.57
C SER A 616 -11.98 21.65 -31.12
N ALA A 617 -13.22 21.21 -30.98
CA ALA A 617 -13.66 19.97 -31.60
C ALA A 617 -14.32 20.25 -32.95
N THR A 618 -13.86 19.60 -34.01
CA THR A 618 -14.46 19.71 -35.35
C THR A 618 -15.30 18.48 -35.66
N ILE A 619 -16.57 18.71 -35.94
CA ILE A 619 -17.44 17.69 -36.52
C ILE A 619 -17.37 17.81 -38.04
N THR A 620 -16.87 16.76 -38.67
CA THR A 620 -16.83 16.63 -40.13
C THR A 620 -18.09 15.92 -40.59
N VAL A 621 -18.83 16.52 -41.52
CA VAL A 621 -20.07 15.95 -42.04
C VAL A 621 -19.77 15.23 -43.35
N ILE A 622 -19.55 13.92 -43.25
CA ILE A 622 -19.21 13.05 -44.37
C ILE A 622 -20.44 12.82 -45.25
N SER A 623 -20.21 12.86 -46.57
CA SER A 623 -21.22 12.51 -47.58
C SER A 623 -21.26 11.00 -47.79
N SER A 624 -22.44 10.44 -48.08
CA SER A 624 -22.69 8.99 -48.14
C SER A 624 -22.12 8.30 -49.40
N LEU A 625 -20.90 8.64 -49.82
CA LEU A 625 -20.19 8.10 -50.97
C LEU A 625 -18.89 7.39 -50.57
N ASP A 626 -18.34 7.71 -49.40
CA ASP A 626 -17.04 7.21 -48.91
C ASP A 626 -17.19 6.11 -47.84
N THR A 627 -18.42 5.59 -47.63
CA THR A 627 -18.78 4.63 -46.57
C THR A 627 -18.82 3.19 -47.10
N THR A 628 -18.13 2.28 -46.41
CA THR A 628 -18.20 0.83 -46.62
C THR A 628 -19.18 0.22 -45.63
N CYS A 629 -20.15 -0.57 -46.09
CA CYS A 629 -21.09 -1.28 -45.22
C CYS A 629 -21.13 -2.78 -45.51
N PHE A 630 -21.22 -3.59 -44.46
CA PHE A 630 -21.29 -5.06 -44.55
C PHE A 630 -22.14 -5.66 -43.42
N LYS A 631 -22.40 -6.96 -43.49
CA LYS A 631 -23.20 -7.71 -42.51
C LYS A 631 -22.47 -8.98 -42.08
N LEU A 632 -22.39 -9.19 -40.78
CA LEU A 632 -21.96 -10.44 -40.17
C LEU A 632 -23.20 -11.18 -39.66
N GLN A 633 -23.48 -12.36 -40.20
CA GLN A 633 -24.50 -13.28 -39.71
C GLN A 633 -23.94 -14.71 -39.79
N PRO A 634 -22.96 -15.05 -38.93
CA PRO A 634 -22.33 -16.36 -38.95
C PRO A 634 -23.31 -17.45 -38.46
N GLY A 635 -23.09 -18.68 -38.94
CA GLY A 635 -23.73 -19.89 -38.41
C GLY A 635 -22.74 -20.75 -37.64
N ALA A 636 -23.23 -21.84 -37.03
CA ALA A 636 -22.58 -22.84 -36.14
C ALA A 636 -21.19 -23.44 -36.52
N ALA A 637 -20.48 -22.91 -37.51
CA ALA A 637 -19.10 -23.27 -37.84
C ALA A 637 -18.15 -22.05 -37.87
N LEU A 638 -18.68 -20.85 -37.65
CA LEU A 638 -17.97 -19.54 -37.69
C LEU A 638 -18.57 -18.50 -36.72
N GLY A 639 -19.68 -18.82 -36.05
CA GLY A 639 -20.31 -17.94 -35.07
C GLY A 639 -20.02 -18.51 -33.69
N ASN A 640 -19.32 -17.74 -32.86
CA ASN A 640 -19.00 -18.13 -31.50
C ASN A 640 -20.14 -17.67 -30.59
N ASP A 641 -20.95 -18.58 -30.04
CA ASP A 641 -21.95 -18.26 -29.02
C ASP A 641 -22.15 -19.39 -27.99
N VAL A 642 -22.60 -19.04 -26.78
CA VAL A 642 -22.65 -20.02 -25.68
C VAL A 642 -23.66 -19.66 -24.59
N LEU A 643 -24.43 -20.66 -24.16
CA LEU A 643 -25.36 -20.56 -23.04
C LEU A 643 -24.68 -20.87 -21.69
N LEU A 644 -24.41 -19.84 -20.89
CA LEU A 644 -23.83 -19.98 -19.55
C LEU A 644 -24.92 -20.32 -18.52
N ASN A 645 -24.82 -21.49 -17.88
CA ASN A 645 -25.88 -22.05 -17.03
C ASN A 645 -25.53 -22.04 -15.53
N GLY A 646 -26.00 -21.03 -14.81
CA GLY A 646 -25.79 -20.82 -13.37
C GLY A 646 -26.64 -21.69 -12.44
N ARG A 647 -27.28 -22.76 -12.93
CA ARG A 647 -27.96 -23.72 -12.06
C ARG A 647 -26.93 -24.60 -11.35
N PRO A 648 -26.99 -24.81 -10.02
CA PRO A 648 -25.93 -25.49 -9.26
C PRO A 648 -25.49 -26.88 -9.75
N SER A 649 -26.36 -27.62 -10.46
CA SER A 649 -26.03 -28.93 -11.05
C SER A 649 -25.49 -28.88 -12.48
N GLN A 650 -25.24 -27.68 -13.03
CA GLN A 650 -24.87 -27.44 -14.44
C GLN A 650 -23.81 -26.32 -14.59
N VAL A 651 -23.30 -25.74 -13.50
CA VAL A 651 -22.32 -24.62 -13.52
C VAL A 651 -20.99 -24.93 -14.22
N ASN A 652 -20.60 -26.21 -14.27
CA ASN A 652 -19.39 -26.70 -14.95
C ASN A 652 -19.72 -27.37 -16.31
N ASN A 653 -20.95 -27.27 -16.79
CA ASN A 653 -21.32 -27.75 -18.11
C ASN A 653 -21.12 -26.63 -19.12
N ASN A 654 -20.41 -26.93 -20.21
CA ASN A 654 -20.46 -26.13 -21.41
C ASN A 654 -21.80 -26.35 -22.16
N PHE A 655 -22.28 -25.30 -22.84
CA PHE A 655 -23.41 -25.34 -23.76
C PHE A 655 -23.14 -24.39 -24.94
N GLY A 656 -21.97 -24.50 -25.57
CA GLY A 656 -21.65 -23.76 -26.81
C GLY A 656 -22.67 -24.10 -27.89
N THR A 657 -22.74 -25.40 -28.24
CA THR A 657 -23.62 -25.93 -29.30
C THR A 657 -25.14 -25.96 -28.96
N HIS A 658 -25.69 -24.88 -28.40
CA HIS A 658 -27.06 -24.81 -27.88
C HIS A 658 -27.86 -23.72 -28.62
N PRO A 659 -28.97 -24.06 -29.31
CA PRO A 659 -29.64 -23.20 -30.29
C PRO A 659 -30.43 -21.99 -29.73
N ASP A 660 -30.16 -21.61 -28.47
CA ASP A 660 -30.80 -20.52 -27.74
C ASP A 660 -29.75 -19.60 -27.05
N ILE A 661 -29.85 -18.31 -27.31
CA ILE A 661 -29.21 -17.21 -26.57
C ILE A 661 -30.19 -16.75 -25.47
N LEU A 662 -29.80 -16.79 -24.19
CA LEU A 662 -30.66 -16.40 -23.06
C LEU A 662 -30.02 -15.43 -22.08
N ALA A 663 -30.84 -14.51 -21.59
CA ALA A 663 -30.66 -13.81 -20.32
C ALA A 663 -31.86 -14.13 -19.42
N ALA A 664 -31.69 -14.94 -18.38
CA ALA A 664 -32.81 -15.41 -17.55
C ALA A 664 -32.46 -15.59 -16.07
N ALA A 665 -33.49 -15.60 -15.23
CA ALA A 665 -33.44 -16.04 -13.83
C ALA A 665 -34.70 -16.85 -13.53
N TRP A 666 -34.55 -18.11 -13.13
CA TRP A 666 -35.67 -19.06 -13.07
C TRP A 666 -35.50 -20.13 -11.99
N THR A 667 -36.56 -20.92 -11.76
CA THR A 667 -36.54 -22.08 -10.85
C THR A 667 -36.84 -23.37 -11.60
N TYR A 668 -35.84 -24.24 -11.73
CA TYR A 668 -35.92 -25.50 -12.49
C TYR A 668 -36.18 -26.68 -11.55
N GLY A 669 -37.45 -27.06 -11.42
CA GLY A 669 -37.88 -28.08 -10.45
C GLY A 669 -37.79 -27.60 -8.99
N GLY A 670 -37.91 -26.29 -8.77
CA GLY A 670 -37.72 -25.65 -7.45
C GLY A 670 -36.28 -25.22 -7.14
N ILE A 671 -35.29 -25.60 -7.96
CA ILE A 671 -33.89 -25.20 -7.81
C ILE A 671 -33.64 -23.89 -8.60
N PRO A 672 -33.18 -22.80 -7.97
CA PRO A 672 -32.76 -21.58 -8.67
C PRO A 672 -31.67 -21.81 -9.72
N GLY A 673 -31.67 -20.99 -10.77
CA GLY A 673 -30.58 -20.87 -11.71
C GLY A 673 -30.74 -19.61 -12.57
N ASN A 674 -29.62 -18.91 -12.80
CA ASN A 674 -29.54 -17.78 -13.71
C ASN A 674 -28.90 -18.25 -15.01
N LEU A 675 -29.32 -17.69 -16.14
CA LEU A 675 -28.75 -17.94 -17.47
C LEU A 675 -28.22 -16.63 -18.05
N ARG A 676 -27.04 -16.69 -18.65
CA ARG A 676 -26.40 -15.63 -19.43
C ARG A 676 -25.91 -16.23 -20.73
N CYS A 677 -25.47 -15.42 -21.68
CA CYS A 677 -24.74 -15.92 -22.83
C CYS A 677 -23.62 -14.97 -23.24
N LEU A 678 -22.69 -15.52 -24.02
CA LEU A 678 -21.70 -14.78 -24.78
C LEU A 678 -22.04 -14.96 -26.27
N LEU A 679 -21.70 -13.97 -27.08
CA LEU A 679 -21.72 -14.03 -28.54
C LEU A 679 -20.59 -13.16 -29.08
N ASP A 680 -19.93 -13.58 -30.15
CA ASP A 680 -18.82 -12.84 -30.76
C ASP A 680 -18.94 -12.78 -32.29
N PHE A 681 -18.33 -11.74 -32.88
CA PHE A 681 -18.37 -11.43 -34.30
C PHE A 681 -16.97 -11.03 -34.76
N ASP A 682 -16.44 -11.69 -35.79
CA ASP A 682 -15.13 -11.35 -36.37
C ASP A 682 -15.11 -9.94 -36.99
N LEU A 683 -14.50 -9.00 -36.27
CA LEU A 683 -14.31 -7.61 -36.70
C LEU A 683 -12.97 -7.38 -37.44
N SER A 684 -12.12 -8.40 -37.61
CA SER A 684 -10.76 -8.25 -38.19
C SER A 684 -10.75 -7.70 -39.63
N SER A 685 -11.89 -7.79 -40.32
CA SER A 685 -12.11 -7.21 -41.65
C SER A 685 -12.28 -5.67 -41.67
N ILE A 686 -12.33 -5.03 -40.50
CA ILE A 686 -12.35 -3.57 -40.34
C ILE A 686 -10.91 -3.08 -40.13
N PRO A 687 -10.35 -2.21 -40.99
CA PRO A 687 -9.02 -1.64 -40.78
C PRO A 687 -8.94 -0.85 -39.47
N GLY A 688 -7.85 -1.01 -38.71
CA GLY A 688 -7.62 -0.25 -37.48
C GLY A 688 -7.70 1.27 -37.70
N GLY A 689 -8.30 1.98 -36.74
CA GLY A 689 -8.59 3.42 -36.86
C GLY A 689 -9.74 3.79 -37.80
N SER A 690 -10.54 2.81 -38.27
CA SER A 690 -11.77 3.11 -39.01
C SER A 690 -12.84 3.76 -38.13
N ALA A 691 -13.47 4.80 -38.63
CA ALA A 691 -14.61 5.42 -37.97
C ALA A 691 -15.88 4.61 -38.28
N ILE A 692 -16.47 3.99 -37.25
CA ILE A 692 -17.73 3.27 -37.34
C ILE A 692 -18.86 4.30 -37.39
N ILE A 693 -19.54 4.37 -38.54
CA ILE A 693 -20.65 5.30 -38.81
C ILE A 693 -21.95 4.77 -38.21
N SER A 694 -22.14 3.46 -38.20
CA SER A 694 -23.19 2.76 -37.44
C SER A 694 -22.82 1.28 -37.24
N ALA A 695 -23.25 0.70 -36.12
CA ALA A 695 -23.29 -0.74 -35.94
C ALA A 695 -24.61 -1.18 -35.28
N ASP A 696 -25.37 -2.02 -35.98
CA ASP A 696 -26.74 -2.42 -35.66
C ASP A 696 -26.80 -3.94 -35.40
N LEU A 697 -26.92 -4.34 -34.13
CA LEU A 697 -27.12 -5.73 -33.73
C LEU A 697 -28.60 -6.12 -33.83
N SER A 698 -28.89 -7.31 -34.33
CA SER A 698 -30.25 -7.86 -34.46
C SER A 698 -30.34 -9.24 -33.83
N LEU A 699 -31.27 -9.40 -32.88
CA LEU A 699 -31.55 -10.64 -32.17
C LEU A 699 -32.98 -11.11 -32.41
N PHE A 700 -33.15 -12.34 -32.89
CA PHE A 700 -34.45 -12.90 -33.29
C PHE A 700 -34.92 -13.98 -32.31
N TYR A 701 -36.21 -14.05 -32.05
CA TYR A 701 -36.80 -15.00 -31.09
C TYR A 701 -36.78 -16.44 -31.65
N ASN A 702 -36.39 -17.44 -30.83
CA ASN A 702 -36.47 -18.86 -31.24
C ASN A 702 -37.88 -19.45 -31.02
N PRO A 703 -38.68 -19.74 -32.07
CA PRO A 703 -40.00 -20.35 -31.93
C PRO A 703 -39.97 -21.86 -31.60
N THR A 704 -38.79 -22.50 -31.63
CA THR A 704 -38.63 -23.95 -31.40
C THR A 704 -38.04 -24.32 -30.04
N SER A 705 -37.65 -23.33 -29.23
CA SER A 705 -37.03 -23.54 -27.93
C SER A 705 -37.91 -24.31 -26.94
N GLY A 706 -37.27 -25.11 -26.08
CA GLY A 706 -37.91 -25.72 -24.91
C GLY A 706 -37.98 -24.80 -23.69
N ASN A 707 -37.38 -23.62 -23.73
CA ASN A 707 -37.38 -22.64 -22.64
C ASN A 707 -38.68 -21.82 -22.62
N ALA A 708 -38.94 -21.17 -21.48
CA ALA A 708 -39.90 -20.07 -21.46
C ALA A 708 -39.32 -18.90 -22.27
N GLY A 709 -40.12 -18.34 -23.20
CA GLY A 709 -39.75 -17.17 -24.01
C GLY A 709 -39.61 -15.89 -23.18
N HIS A 710 -39.80 -14.73 -23.79
CA HIS A 710 -39.65 -13.48 -23.04
C HIS A 710 -40.68 -13.39 -21.91
N SER A 711 -40.21 -13.27 -20.67
CA SER A 711 -41.03 -13.26 -19.46
C SER A 711 -40.67 -12.08 -18.58
N SER A 712 -41.68 -11.30 -18.19
CA SER A 712 -41.60 -10.25 -17.18
C SER A 712 -42.52 -10.52 -15.98
N LEU A 713 -42.82 -11.80 -15.71
CA LEU A 713 -43.87 -12.24 -14.76
C LEU A 713 -43.67 -11.75 -13.32
N SER A 714 -42.42 -11.55 -12.87
CA SER A 714 -42.09 -11.01 -11.54
C SER A 714 -41.57 -9.55 -11.58
N GLY A 715 -41.72 -8.87 -12.72
CA GLY A 715 -41.15 -7.55 -12.98
C GLY A 715 -40.22 -7.55 -14.20
N SER A 716 -39.54 -6.43 -14.41
CA SER A 716 -38.88 -6.12 -15.67
C SER A 716 -37.75 -7.09 -16.06
N ASN A 717 -37.76 -7.54 -17.31
CA ASN A 717 -36.73 -8.35 -17.97
C ASN A 717 -35.82 -7.51 -18.88
N VAL A 718 -35.63 -6.22 -18.58
CA VAL A 718 -34.58 -5.39 -19.19
C VAL A 718 -33.23 -6.08 -19.03
N SER A 719 -32.49 -6.14 -20.14
CA SER A 719 -31.19 -6.79 -20.24
C SER A 719 -30.08 -5.83 -20.63
N LEU A 720 -28.85 -6.28 -20.48
CA LEU A 720 -27.63 -5.53 -20.68
C LEU A 720 -26.72 -6.32 -21.61
N LEU A 721 -26.17 -5.64 -22.61
CA LEU A 721 -25.00 -6.07 -23.38
C LEU A 721 -23.78 -5.35 -22.81
N SER A 722 -22.74 -6.13 -22.53
CA SER A 722 -21.42 -5.66 -22.08
C SER A 722 -20.34 -6.20 -23.01
N ARG A 723 -19.36 -5.39 -23.39
CA ARG A 723 -18.17 -5.90 -24.10
C ARG A 723 -17.37 -6.83 -23.19
N VAL A 724 -16.95 -7.96 -23.74
CA VAL A 724 -16.10 -8.97 -23.09
C VAL A 724 -14.63 -8.58 -23.24
N THR A 725 -13.88 -8.66 -22.14
CA THR A 725 -12.51 -8.13 -22.02
C THR A 725 -11.44 -9.14 -21.63
N SER A 726 -11.81 -10.43 -21.57
CA SER A 726 -10.84 -11.54 -21.54
C SER A 726 -11.25 -12.62 -22.54
N THR A 727 -10.29 -13.40 -23.01
CA THR A 727 -10.52 -14.54 -23.90
C THR A 727 -11.52 -15.53 -23.32
N TRP A 728 -12.24 -16.21 -24.21
CA TRP A 728 -13.08 -17.38 -23.92
C TRP A 728 -13.11 -18.30 -25.13
N ASP A 729 -13.44 -19.57 -24.90
CA ASP A 729 -13.58 -20.60 -25.93
C ASP A 729 -14.99 -21.19 -25.81
N GLU A 730 -15.75 -21.12 -26.90
CA GLU A 730 -17.12 -21.64 -27.04
C GLU A 730 -17.26 -23.09 -26.55
N MET A 731 -16.24 -23.93 -26.74
CA MET A 731 -16.30 -25.37 -26.47
C MET A 731 -15.92 -25.73 -25.03
N THR A 732 -15.31 -24.81 -24.27
CA THR A 732 -14.82 -25.08 -22.90
C THR A 732 -15.33 -24.09 -21.83
N VAL A 733 -15.85 -22.92 -22.20
CA VAL A 733 -16.37 -21.95 -21.24
C VAL A 733 -17.61 -22.46 -20.51
N THR A 734 -17.74 -22.09 -19.23
CA THR A 734 -18.79 -22.53 -18.31
C THR A 734 -19.27 -21.36 -17.46
N TRP A 735 -20.29 -21.55 -16.61
CA TRP A 735 -20.70 -20.49 -15.68
C TRP A 735 -19.59 -20.07 -14.72
N ASN A 736 -18.74 -21.02 -14.29
CA ASN A 736 -17.65 -20.75 -13.36
C ASN A 736 -16.36 -20.22 -14.04
N THR A 737 -16.27 -20.32 -15.37
CA THR A 737 -15.14 -19.81 -16.17
C THR A 737 -15.55 -18.67 -17.11
N GLN A 738 -16.66 -17.98 -16.81
CA GLN A 738 -17.15 -16.87 -17.65
C GLN A 738 -16.16 -15.69 -17.67
N PRO A 739 -15.92 -15.06 -18.83
CA PRO A 739 -14.90 -14.03 -19.00
C PRO A 739 -15.27 -12.68 -18.34
N SER A 740 -14.23 -11.86 -18.17
CA SER A 740 -14.34 -10.47 -17.72
C SER A 740 -15.08 -9.59 -18.73
N VAL A 741 -15.60 -8.45 -18.27
CA VAL A 741 -16.27 -7.45 -19.11
C VAL A 741 -15.91 -6.03 -18.66
N THR A 742 -16.15 -5.05 -19.53
CA THR A 742 -16.16 -3.63 -19.16
C THR A 742 -17.59 -3.08 -19.05
N ALA A 743 -17.73 -1.99 -18.28
CA ALA A 743 -18.94 -1.16 -18.23
C ALA A 743 -18.92 -0.04 -19.31
N LEU A 744 -17.79 0.14 -19.99
CA LEU A 744 -17.63 1.12 -21.07
C LEU A 744 -18.56 0.75 -22.24
N ASN A 745 -19.30 1.75 -22.73
CA ASN A 745 -20.26 1.63 -23.84
C ASN A 745 -21.35 0.54 -23.68
N GLU A 746 -21.72 0.14 -22.46
CA GLU A 746 -22.81 -0.84 -22.22
C GLU A 746 -24.15 -0.41 -22.85
N VAL A 747 -24.83 -1.36 -23.50
CA VAL A 747 -26.10 -1.14 -24.21
C VAL A 747 -27.25 -1.86 -23.52
N ILE A 748 -28.33 -1.13 -23.25
CA ILE A 748 -29.52 -1.63 -22.55
C ILE A 748 -30.57 -2.10 -23.56
N LEU A 749 -30.92 -3.39 -23.54
CA LEU A 749 -32.10 -3.89 -24.26
C LEU A 749 -33.35 -3.61 -23.41
N PRO A 750 -34.34 -2.86 -23.95
CA PRO A 750 -35.55 -2.52 -23.21
C PRO A 750 -36.44 -3.74 -22.92
N GLN A 751 -37.44 -3.55 -22.05
CA GLN A 751 -38.35 -4.62 -21.64
C GLN A 751 -39.18 -5.16 -22.82
N SER A 752 -39.32 -6.49 -22.92
CA SER A 752 -40.16 -7.11 -23.96
C SER A 752 -41.64 -6.75 -23.82
N ILE A 753 -42.28 -6.38 -24.92
CA ILE A 753 -43.72 -6.13 -25.02
C ILE A 753 -44.54 -7.37 -25.40
N THR A 754 -43.91 -8.41 -25.97
CA THR A 754 -44.53 -9.73 -26.22
C THR A 754 -43.57 -10.86 -25.84
N THR A 755 -44.11 -12.08 -25.68
CA THR A 755 -43.32 -13.29 -25.35
C THR A 755 -42.45 -13.79 -26.51
N THR A 756 -42.59 -13.22 -27.71
CA THR A 756 -42.00 -13.68 -28.98
C THR A 756 -41.50 -12.49 -29.83
N GLN A 757 -40.87 -11.52 -29.18
CA GLN A 757 -40.43 -10.26 -29.79
C GLN A 757 -38.99 -10.39 -30.34
N ASP A 758 -38.80 -9.94 -31.57
CA ASP A 758 -37.46 -9.69 -32.13
C ASP A 758 -36.96 -8.29 -31.74
N TYR A 759 -35.64 -8.13 -31.65
CA TYR A 759 -34.97 -6.85 -31.44
C TYR A 759 -34.01 -6.61 -32.61
N PRO A 760 -34.52 -6.14 -33.77
CA PRO A 760 -33.69 -5.65 -34.85
C PRO A 760 -33.13 -4.26 -34.49
N ASN A 761 -31.95 -3.94 -35.04
CA ASN A 761 -31.35 -2.60 -35.01
C ASN A 761 -31.16 -2.06 -33.57
N ILE A 762 -30.52 -2.88 -32.73
CA ILE A 762 -29.95 -2.47 -31.45
C ILE A 762 -28.66 -1.71 -31.77
N ASP A 763 -28.67 -0.40 -31.57
CA ASP A 763 -27.47 0.43 -31.74
C ASP A 763 -26.38 0.00 -30.75
N VAL A 764 -25.29 -0.53 -31.31
CA VAL A 764 -24.05 -0.92 -30.63
C VAL A 764 -22.85 -0.13 -31.17
N THR A 765 -23.08 0.96 -31.91
CA THR A 765 -22.06 1.73 -32.65
C THR A 765 -20.86 2.11 -31.78
N ALA A 766 -21.10 2.66 -30.59
CA ALA A 766 -20.04 3.04 -29.66
C ALA A 766 -19.28 1.84 -29.07
N MET A 767 -19.96 0.70 -28.86
CA MET A 767 -19.34 -0.52 -28.36
C MET A 767 -18.49 -1.20 -29.44
N VAL A 768 -18.94 -1.18 -30.70
CA VAL A 768 -18.18 -1.72 -31.86
C VAL A 768 -17.01 -0.82 -32.23
N GLN A 769 -17.13 0.51 -32.13
CA GLN A 769 -15.99 1.42 -32.24
C GLN A 769 -14.93 1.09 -31.17
N ASP A 770 -15.34 0.97 -29.91
CA ASP A 770 -14.47 0.62 -28.78
C ASP A 770 -13.81 -0.78 -28.93
N MET A 771 -14.48 -1.72 -29.63
CA MET A 771 -13.88 -3.00 -30.02
C MET A 771 -12.85 -2.89 -31.15
N VAL A 772 -13.07 -2.02 -32.14
CA VAL A 772 -12.15 -1.77 -33.26
C VAL A 772 -10.96 -0.92 -32.84
N ASP A 773 -11.15 -0.04 -31.86
CA ASP A 773 -10.08 0.79 -31.26
C ASP A 773 -9.21 -0.03 -30.29
N ASN A 774 -9.76 -1.06 -29.62
CA ASN A 774 -9.06 -1.88 -28.63
C ASN A 774 -9.20 -3.39 -28.91
N PRO A 775 -8.76 -3.90 -30.06
CA PRO A 775 -8.99 -5.30 -30.46
C PRO A 775 -8.38 -6.32 -29.50
N ALA A 776 -7.21 -6.03 -28.91
CA ALA A 776 -6.52 -6.90 -27.96
C ALA A 776 -7.28 -7.14 -26.64
N THR A 777 -8.29 -6.33 -26.33
CA THR A 777 -9.13 -6.45 -25.11
C THR A 777 -10.62 -6.61 -25.44
N SER A 778 -10.94 -7.15 -26.62
CA SER A 778 -12.31 -7.18 -27.17
C SER A 778 -12.69 -8.54 -27.73
N PHE A 779 -13.44 -9.31 -26.95
CA PHE A 779 -13.78 -10.71 -27.23
C PHE A 779 -15.30 -10.93 -27.33
N GLY A 780 -15.99 -10.05 -28.07
CA GLY A 780 -17.44 -10.09 -28.26
C GLY A 780 -18.28 -9.46 -27.13
N PHE A 781 -19.51 -9.92 -27.00
CA PHE A 781 -20.55 -9.38 -26.11
C PHE A 781 -21.05 -10.42 -25.10
N ARG A 782 -21.30 -9.99 -23.86
CA ARG A 782 -22.04 -10.76 -22.84
C ARG A 782 -23.45 -10.20 -22.68
N PHE A 783 -24.46 -11.06 -22.78
CA PHE A 783 -25.86 -10.72 -22.55
C PHE A 783 -26.37 -11.26 -21.20
N LYS A 784 -26.96 -10.40 -20.36
CA LYS A 784 -27.55 -10.75 -19.05
C LYS A 784 -28.77 -9.89 -18.70
N LEU A 785 -29.57 -10.29 -17.71
CA LEU A 785 -30.58 -9.41 -17.10
C LEU A 785 -29.91 -8.32 -16.27
N ILE A 786 -30.47 -7.10 -16.22
CA ILE A 786 -30.05 -6.08 -15.24
C ILE A 786 -30.46 -6.50 -13.82
N THR A 787 -31.59 -7.19 -13.67
CA THR A 787 -32.05 -7.72 -12.38
C THR A 787 -32.39 -9.21 -12.50
N GLU A 788 -31.46 -10.06 -12.06
CA GLU A 788 -31.58 -11.53 -12.08
C GLU A 788 -32.52 -12.06 -10.98
N SER A 789 -33.81 -11.67 -11.04
CA SER A 789 -34.88 -12.14 -10.17
C SER A 789 -35.76 -13.19 -10.86
N TYR A 790 -36.15 -14.24 -10.13
CA TYR A 790 -36.82 -15.41 -10.71
C TYR A 790 -38.10 -15.09 -11.48
N TYR A 791 -38.40 -15.90 -12.50
CA TYR A 791 -39.52 -15.76 -13.45
C TYR A 791 -39.34 -14.63 -14.48
N ARG A 792 -38.08 -14.31 -14.80
CA ARG A 792 -37.71 -13.33 -15.83
C ARG A 792 -36.80 -13.97 -16.87
N SER A 793 -37.01 -13.64 -18.13
CA SER A 793 -36.21 -14.17 -19.25
C SER A 793 -36.32 -13.28 -20.48
N MET A 794 -35.25 -13.23 -21.26
CA MET A 794 -35.24 -12.92 -22.69
C MET A 794 -34.57 -14.10 -23.41
N LEU A 795 -35.14 -14.51 -24.55
CA LEU A 795 -34.79 -15.71 -25.32
C LEU A 795 -34.68 -15.38 -26.81
N PHE A 796 -33.53 -15.68 -27.40
CA PHE A 796 -33.24 -15.52 -28.82
C PHE A 796 -32.68 -16.82 -29.42
N ALA A 797 -32.71 -16.95 -30.74
CA ALA A 797 -31.98 -17.99 -31.45
C ALA A 797 -30.48 -17.68 -31.45
N SER A 798 -29.67 -18.75 -31.47
CA SER A 798 -28.21 -18.67 -31.61
C SER A 798 -27.76 -19.11 -33.02
N SER A 799 -26.46 -19.06 -33.32
CA SER A 799 -25.90 -19.50 -34.60
C SER A 799 -26.02 -21.02 -34.84
N ASP A 800 -26.24 -21.80 -33.78
CA ASP A 800 -26.65 -23.23 -33.80
C ASP A 800 -28.12 -23.45 -34.17
N ASN A 801 -28.92 -22.40 -34.30
CA ASN A 801 -30.32 -22.58 -34.62
C ASN A 801 -30.52 -23.19 -36.01
N ALA A 802 -31.40 -24.18 -36.12
CA ALA A 802 -31.65 -24.90 -37.37
C ALA A 802 -32.34 -24.05 -38.45
N ASP A 803 -32.88 -22.88 -38.10
CA ASP A 803 -33.39 -21.88 -39.04
C ASP A 803 -32.45 -20.66 -39.07
N SER A 804 -31.62 -20.62 -40.10
CA SER A 804 -30.60 -19.58 -40.30
C SER A 804 -31.14 -18.18 -40.56
N THR A 805 -32.46 -18.01 -40.72
CA THR A 805 -33.08 -16.68 -40.78
C THR A 805 -33.15 -15.99 -39.42
N ASN A 806 -32.96 -16.73 -38.32
CA ASN A 806 -33.03 -16.22 -36.96
C ASN A 806 -31.65 -16.08 -36.28
N TRP A 807 -30.54 -16.40 -36.97
CA TRP A 807 -29.19 -16.24 -36.41
C TRP A 807 -28.89 -14.77 -36.05
N PRO A 808 -28.14 -14.49 -34.96
CA PRO A 808 -27.69 -13.15 -34.63
C PRO A 808 -26.99 -12.46 -35.82
N MET A 809 -27.38 -11.22 -36.11
CA MET A 809 -26.82 -10.44 -37.22
C MET A 809 -26.30 -9.09 -36.70
N LEU A 810 -25.09 -8.72 -37.10
CA LEU A 810 -24.50 -7.40 -36.89
C LEU A 810 -24.28 -6.72 -38.25
N GLU A 811 -24.96 -5.59 -38.50
CA GLU A 811 -24.75 -4.75 -39.68
C GLU A 811 -23.83 -3.58 -39.31
N ILE A 812 -22.74 -3.38 -40.05
CA ILE A 812 -21.72 -2.37 -39.74
C ILE A 812 -21.48 -1.49 -40.97
N CYS A 813 -21.53 -0.18 -40.78
CA CYS A 813 -21.06 0.82 -41.74
C CYS A 813 -19.86 1.56 -41.15
N TYR A 814 -18.77 1.68 -41.90
CA TYR A 814 -17.55 2.39 -41.49
C TYR A 814 -16.95 3.22 -42.63
N VAL A 815 -16.08 4.16 -42.26
CA VAL A 815 -15.19 4.88 -43.18
C VAL A 815 -13.77 4.57 -42.73
N SER A 816 -12.97 3.96 -43.62
CA SER A 816 -11.53 3.74 -43.39
C SER A 816 -10.83 5.07 -43.08
N PRO A 817 -9.80 5.09 -42.22
CA PRO A 817 -9.15 6.34 -41.84
C PRO A 817 -8.61 7.06 -43.08
N SER A 818 -9.09 8.28 -43.33
CA SER A 818 -8.45 9.18 -44.29
C SER A 818 -7.24 9.83 -43.61
N ASN A 819 -6.04 9.52 -44.11
CA ASN A 819 -4.75 9.69 -43.43
C ASN A 819 -4.53 11.08 -42.79
N SER A 820 -4.91 11.26 -41.53
CA SER A 820 -4.51 12.41 -40.70
C SER A 820 -4.71 12.19 -39.19
N ASN A 821 -3.59 11.87 -38.52
CA ASN A 821 -3.24 12.23 -37.14
C ASN A 821 -4.11 11.71 -35.96
N SER A 822 -3.64 10.63 -35.32
CA SER A 822 -3.73 10.40 -33.87
C SER A 822 -2.50 9.59 -33.42
N PRO A 823 -1.94 9.77 -32.20
CA PRO A 823 -0.56 9.37 -31.91
C PRO A 823 -0.43 7.92 -31.42
N CYS A 824 -0.53 6.96 -32.34
CA CYS A 824 0.56 6.00 -32.44
C CYS A 824 1.57 6.55 -33.47
N PRO A 825 2.88 6.28 -33.35
CA PRO A 825 3.87 6.61 -34.36
C PRO A 825 3.69 5.69 -35.59
N THR A 826 2.63 5.92 -36.35
CA THR A 826 2.60 5.55 -37.78
C THR A 826 3.74 6.31 -38.44
N LEU A 827 4.79 5.58 -38.81
CA LEU A 827 6.06 6.15 -39.21
C LEU A 827 5.85 7.11 -40.40
N SER A 828 6.10 8.40 -40.20
CA SER A 828 5.76 9.45 -41.19
C SER A 828 6.50 9.28 -42.51
N GLY A 829 7.62 8.56 -42.49
CA GLY A 829 8.26 7.86 -43.60
C GLY A 829 9.41 7.00 -43.08
N PHE A 830 9.86 6.03 -43.88
CA PHE A 830 11.17 5.37 -43.70
C PHE A 830 12.07 5.67 -44.90
N GLN A 831 13.39 5.68 -44.68
CA GLN A 831 14.37 5.78 -45.75
C GLN A 831 15.29 4.56 -45.74
N LYS A 832 15.09 3.61 -46.67
CA LYS A 832 16.03 2.50 -46.86
C LYS A 832 17.35 3.05 -47.42
N ILE A 833 18.46 2.75 -46.74
CA ILE A 833 19.82 3.02 -47.23
C ILE A 833 20.41 1.67 -47.71
N SER A 834 20.85 1.61 -48.96
CA SER A 834 21.47 0.43 -49.56
C SER A 834 22.36 0.81 -50.75
N ASP A 835 22.96 -0.17 -51.42
CA ASP A 835 23.60 -0.03 -52.74
C ASP A 835 22.66 0.53 -53.85
N THR A 836 21.36 0.60 -53.56
CA THR A 836 20.27 0.79 -54.52
C THR A 836 19.25 1.85 -54.09
N GLN A 837 19.25 2.30 -52.83
CA GLN A 837 18.34 3.32 -52.29
C GLN A 837 19.03 4.26 -51.27
N GLY A 838 18.42 5.42 -51.02
CA GLY A 838 18.88 6.35 -49.99
C GLY A 838 20.16 7.11 -50.32
N ASN A 839 20.47 7.35 -51.61
CA ASN A 839 21.65 8.05 -52.12
C ASN A 839 23.03 7.46 -51.73
N PHE A 840 23.09 6.33 -51.04
CA PHE A 840 24.35 5.70 -50.67
C PHE A 840 25.05 5.13 -51.90
N THR A 841 26.36 5.34 -51.96
CA THR A 841 27.21 5.02 -53.12
C THR A 841 28.42 4.15 -52.74
N GLY A 842 28.44 3.63 -51.51
CA GLY A 842 29.39 2.60 -51.10
C GLY A 842 29.14 1.31 -51.88
N GLY A 843 30.20 0.78 -52.49
CA GLY A 843 30.13 -0.51 -53.18
C GLY A 843 30.04 -1.65 -52.16
N LEU A 844 28.88 -2.29 -52.08
CA LEU A 844 28.62 -3.48 -51.27
C LEU A 844 28.68 -4.74 -52.14
N ASN A 845 29.18 -5.83 -51.58
CA ASN A 845 29.11 -7.18 -52.13
C ASN A 845 27.96 -7.94 -51.46
N LEU A 846 27.46 -8.99 -52.13
CA LEU A 846 26.36 -9.83 -51.63
C LEU A 846 26.62 -10.43 -50.23
N ASP A 847 27.89 -10.69 -49.92
CA ASP A 847 28.31 -11.39 -48.70
C ASP A 847 28.75 -10.45 -47.56
N ASP A 848 28.73 -9.11 -47.72
CA ASP A 848 29.32 -8.18 -46.73
C ASP A 848 28.49 -8.02 -45.44
N VAL A 849 27.18 -8.32 -45.52
CA VAL A 849 26.16 -8.17 -44.44
C VAL A 849 26.21 -6.77 -43.78
N PHE A 850 26.12 -5.74 -44.62
CA PHE A 850 25.95 -4.34 -44.24
C PHE A 850 24.59 -4.10 -43.58
N GLY A 851 24.57 -3.33 -42.50
CA GLY A 851 23.37 -3.07 -41.70
C GLY A 851 23.19 -4.01 -40.51
N TYR A 852 24.13 -4.94 -40.26
CA TYR A 852 24.04 -5.90 -39.15
C TYR A 852 24.06 -5.25 -37.75
N ALA A 853 24.64 -4.05 -37.66
CA ALA A 853 24.57 -3.19 -36.48
C ALA A 853 24.55 -1.72 -36.94
N ALA A 854 23.93 -0.85 -36.16
CA ALA A 854 23.95 0.59 -36.39
C ALA A 854 23.89 1.35 -35.06
N CYS A 855 24.48 2.54 -35.01
CA CYS A 855 24.27 3.51 -33.92
C CYS A 855 24.32 4.95 -34.44
N ASP A 856 23.59 5.84 -33.75
CA ASP A 856 23.74 7.30 -33.86
C ASP A 856 25.09 7.72 -33.26
N ILE A 857 25.87 8.47 -34.02
CA ILE A 857 27.18 9.00 -33.59
C ILE A 857 27.16 10.54 -33.40
N GLY A 858 25.99 11.17 -33.54
CA GLY A 858 25.82 12.62 -33.52
C GLY A 858 26.32 13.30 -34.80
N ASP A 859 26.24 14.63 -34.82
CA ASP A 859 26.71 15.49 -35.91
C ASP A 859 28.26 15.53 -35.94
N LEU A 860 28.88 14.62 -36.70
CA LEU A 860 30.32 14.42 -36.71
C LEU A 860 31.04 15.38 -37.67
N ASP A 861 30.41 15.76 -38.79
CA ASP A 861 30.96 16.76 -39.73
C ASP A 861 30.57 18.23 -39.47
N GLN A 862 29.68 18.47 -38.49
CA GLN A 862 29.25 19.77 -37.96
C GLN A 862 28.40 20.60 -38.95
N ASP A 863 27.50 19.95 -39.68
CA ASP A 863 26.52 20.62 -40.57
C ASP A 863 25.11 20.78 -39.98
N GLY A 864 24.84 20.17 -38.83
CA GLY A 864 23.55 20.21 -38.13
C GLY A 864 22.65 18.99 -38.34
N VAL A 865 23.14 17.92 -38.98
CA VAL A 865 22.45 16.63 -39.12
C VAL A 865 23.20 15.54 -38.34
N PRO A 866 22.53 14.70 -37.52
CA PRO A 866 23.18 13.54 -36.92
C PRO A 866 23.64 12.51 -37.97
N ASP A 867 24.85 12.00 -37.80
CA ASP A 867 25.43 10.95 -38.64
C ASP A 867 25.29 9.57 -37.97
N ILE A 868 25.48 8.50 -38.73
CA ILE A 868 25.39 7.11 -38.22
C ILE A 868 26.63 6.28 -38.53
N ALA A 869 26.96 5.33 -37.66
CA ALA A 869 27.95 4.29 -37.92
C ALA A 869 27.26 2.93 -38.13
N VAL A 870 27.56 2.27 -39.25
CA VAL A 870 26.89 1.03 -39.69
C VAL A 870 27.89 -0.12 -39.88
N GLY A 871 27.62 -1.26 -39.25
CA GLY A 871 28.44 -2.47 -39.32
C GLY A 871 28.20 -3.29 -40.59
N ALA A 872 29.29 -3.79 -41.17
CA ALA A 872 29.32 -4.76 -42.26
C ALA A 872 30.26 -5.91 -41.88
N HIS A 873 29.82 -6.77 -40.96
CA HIS A 873 30.71 -7.69 -40.22
C HIS A 873 31.30 -8.85 -41.05
N GLN A 874 30.88 -9.02 -42.31
CA GLN A 874 31.40 -10.06 -43.20
C GLN A 874 32.18 -9.48 -44.39
N ASP A 875 32.39 -8.16 -44.40
CA ASP A 875 33.13 -7.43 -45.42
C ASP A 875 34.52 -8.03 -45.71
N GLY A 876 34.83 -8.14 -47.00
CA GLY A 876 36.04 -8.78 -47.53
C GLY A 876 37.30 -7.89 -47.57
N ASP A 877 37.24 -6.62 -47.12
CA ASP A 877 38.37 -5.69 -47.26
C ASP A 877 39.61 -6.10 -46.45
N GLY A 878 40.63 -6.55 -47.18
CA GLY A 878 41.92 -7.01 -46.66
C GLY A 878 41.97 -8.50 -46.30
N GLY A 879 40.85 -9.22 -46.36
CA GLY A 879 40.83 -10.68 -46.19
C GLY A 879 39.42 -11.24 -46.04
N PHE A 880 39.30 -12.56 -45.85
CA PHE A 880 38.01 -13.22 -45.74
C PHE A 880 37.28 -12.81 -44.45
N GLN A 881 36.09 -12.23 -44.59
CA GLN A 881 35.16 -11.88 -43.50
C GLN A 881 35.83 -11.15 -42.31
N ARG A 882 36.65 -10.15 -42.62
CA ARG A 882 37.31 -9.31 -41.60
C ARG A 882 36.33 -8.35 -40.98
N GLY A 883 35.39 -7.84 -41.78
CA GLY A 883 34.42 -6.85 -41.38
C GLY A 883 34.90 -5.40 -41.57
N ALA A 884 33.95 -4.48 -41.60
CA ALA A 884 34.16 -3.05 -41.75
C ALA A 884 33.04 -2.27 -41.04
N VAL A 885 33.34 -1.07 -40.56
CA VAL A 885 32.32 -0.09 -40.15
C VAL A 885 32.28 1.06 -41.15
N TRP A 886 31.08 1.52 -41.48
CA TRP A 886 30.82 2.58 -42.43
C TRP A 886 30.22 3.77 -41.67
N ILE A 887 30.98 4.86 -41.61
CA ILE A 887 30.44 6.15 -41.17
C ILE A 887 29.61 6.70 -42.34
N ILE A 888 28.35 7.00 -42.13
CA ILE A 888 27.43 7.54 -43.15
C ILE A 888 27.00 8.93 -42.69
N PHE A 889 27.40 9.92 -43.47
CA PHE A 889 26.96 11.29 -43.26
C PHE A 889 25.57 11.46 -43.86
N LEU A 890 24.63 12.05 -43.12
CA LEU A 890 23.23 12.12 -43.54
C LEU A 890 22.82 13.50 -44.08
N ASN A 891 21.80 13.52 -44.94
CA ASN A 891 21.03 14.71 -45.28
C ASN A 891 19.83 14.83 -44.32
N PRO A 892 19.20 16.01 -44.19
CA PRO A 892 17.99 16.21 -43.36
C PRO A 892 16.75 15.38 -43.79
N ASP A 893 16.81 14.64 -44.90
CA ASP A 893 15.78 13.71 -45.37
C ASP A 893 16.10 12.23 -45.06
N GLY A 894 17.17 11.97 -44.30
CA GLY A 894 17.63 10.62 -43.96
C GLY A 894 18.39 9.90 -45.08
N THR A 895 18.64 10.54 -46.23
CA THR A 895 19.47 9.95 -47.29
C THR A 895 20.97 10.21 -47.04
N SER A 896 21.84 9.31 -47.52
CA SER A 896 23.30 9.45 -47.44
C SER A 896 23.79 10.68 -48.23
N LYS A 897 24.40 11.64 -47.52
CA LYS A 897 25.15 12.81 -48.02
C LYS A 897 26.55 12.41 -48.49
N ALA A 898 27.25 11.61 -47.68
CA ALA A 898 28.58 11.06 -47.95
C ALA A 898 28.82 9.81 -47.08
N TYR A 899 29.95 9.13 -47.26
CA TYR A 899 30.36 8.02 -46.38
C TYR A 899 31.88 7.93 -46.23
N GLN A 900 32.34 7.31 -45.15
CA GLN A 900 33.73 6.88 -44.95
C GLN A 900 33.75 5.44 -44.42
N LYS A 901 34.33 4.53 -45.21
CA LYS A 901 34.56 3.13 -44.80
C LYS A 901 35.80 3.03 -43.92
N ILE A 902 35.72 2.31 -42.81
CA ILE A 902 36.82 1.93 -41.93
C ILE A 902 36.96 0.41 -41.99
N SER A 903 38.12 -0.08 -42.42
CA SER A 903 38.41 -1.52 -42.58
C SER A 903 39.90 -1.77 -42.45
N SER A 904 40.36 -3.02 -42.53
CA SER A 904 41.80 -3.33 -42.50
C SER A 904 42.64 -2.76 -43.67
N THR A 905 42.01 -2.05 -44.61
CA THR A 905 42.66 -1.34 -45.73
C THR A 905 42.17 0.10 -45.94
N GLN A 906 41.17 0.59 -45.22
CA GLN A 906 40.51 1.89 -45.43
C GLN A 906 40.22 2.65 -44.13
N GLY A 907 39.99 3.96 -44.23
CA GLY A 907 39.56 4.80 -43.10
C GLY A 907 40.62 5.12 -42.05
N GLY A 908 41.85 4.63 -42.18
CA GLY A 908 42.99 4.96 -41.31
C GLY A 908 43.23 3.98 -40.15
N PHE A 909 42.36 2.99 -39.97
CA PHE A 909 42.52 1.92 -38.99
C PHE A 909 43.74 1.03 -39.33
N VAL A 910 44.55 0.71 -38.32
CA VAL A 910 45.72 -0.17 -38.42
C VAL A 910 45.69 -1.33 -37.41
N GLY A 911 44.57 -1.54 -36.72
CA GLY A 911 44.35 -2.66 -35.80
C GLY A 911 44.50 -4.05 -36.46
N PRO A 912 45.03 -5.05 -35.73
CA PRO A 912 45.43 -6.32 -36.31
C PRO A 912 44.27 -7.32 -36.46
N LEU A 913 43.43 -7.12 -37.48
CA LEU A 913 42.39 -8.11 -37.85
C LEU A 913 42.99 -9.28 -38.63
N SER A 914 42.61 -10.50 -38.24
CA SER A 914 42.83 -11.75 -38.97
C SER A 914 41.68 -12.01 -39.95
N ASN A 915 41.42 -13.27 -40.33
CA ASN A 915 40.27 -13.61 -41.16
C ASN A 915 39.18 -14.23 -40.28
N SER A 916 37.92 -13.86 -40.54
CA SER A 916 36.73 -14.23 -39.78
C SER A 916 36.49 -13.48 -38.45
N ASP A 917 37.35 -12.54 -38.02
CA ASP A 917 37.26 -11.81 -36.73
C ASP A 917 35.93 -11.06 -36.48
N LYS A 918 35.13 -10.82 -37.53
CA LYS A 918 33.82 -10.14 -37.53
C LYS A 918 33.87 -8.73 -36.93
N PHE A 919 34.75 -7.89 -37.46
CA PHE A 919 34.83 -6.48 -37.09
C PHE A 919 33.51 -5.76 -37.40
N ALA A 920 32.99 -5.01 -36.42
CA ALA A 920 31.70 -4.33 -36.48
C ALA A 920 30.45 -5.26 -36.61
N SER A 921 30.43 -6.39 -35.90
CA SER A 921 29.19 -7.09 -35.53
C SER A 921 28.33 -6.33 -34.51
N SER A 922 28.93 -5.44 -33.72
CA SER A 922 28.25 -4.44 -32.89
C SER A 922 29.08 -3.16 -32.88
N VAL A 923 28.37 -2.03 -32.80
CA VAL A 923 28.94 -0.68 -32.77
C VAL A 923 28.08 0.15 -31.82
N CYS A 924 28.70 0.90 -30.90
CA CYS A 924 28.00 1.86 -30.06
C CYS A 924 28.78 3.18 -29.92
N ASN A 925 28.05 4.25 -29.60
CA ASN A 925 28.58 5.59 -29.40
C ASN A 925 28.92 5.82 -27.92
N MET A 926 30.13 6.32 -27.66
CA MET A 926 30.65 6.68 -26.34
C MET A 926 31.10 8.15 -26.26
N GLY A 927 30.82 8.95 -27.29
CA GLY A 927 31.43 10.26 -27.60
C GLY A 927 32.45 10.18 -28.76
N ASP A 928 33.08 9.02 -28.89
CA ASP A 928 33.63 8.45 -30.14
C ASP A 928 32.90 7.09 -30.36
N ILE A 929 33.46 6.09 -31.07
CA ILE A 929 32.80 4.76 -31.21
C ILE A 929 33.59 3.59 -30.61
N ALA A 930 32.86 2.64 -30.03
CA ALA A 930 33.35 1.29 -29.72
C ALA A 930 32.86 0.31 -30.79
N VAL A 931 33.75 -0.56 -31.27
CA VAL A 931 33.51 -1.49 -32.38
C VAL A 931 33.96 -2.91 -32.00
N SER A 932 33.08 -3.90 -32.18
CA SER A 932 33.39 -5.30 -31.83
C SER A 932 34.37 -5.95 -32.80
N ALA A 933 35.11 -6.97 -32.35
CA ALA A 933 35.72 -8.02 -33.16
C ALA A 933 35.57 -9.35 -32.40
N HIS A 934 34.36 -9.90 -32.37
CA HIS A 934 34.00 -10.95 -31.41
C HIS A 934 34.61 -12.33 -31.71
N LEU A 935 35.22 -12.55 -32.88
CA LEU A 935 36.02 -13.75 -33.20
C LEU A 935 37.52 -13.43 -33.31
N ASP A 936 38.00 -12.34 -32.70
CA ASP A 936 39.42 -12.00 -32.63
C ASP A 936 40.19 -13.03 -31.77
N ASP A 937 41.20 -13.66 -32.36
CA ASP A 937 42.00 -14.79 -31.83
C ASP A 937 43.05 -14.39 -30.75
N ASP A 938 42.98 -13.17 -30.21
CA ASP A 938 44.00 -12.59 -29.32
C ASP A 938 44.13 -13.33 -27.98
N GLY A 939 45.10 -14.25 -27.95
CA GLY A 939 45.47 -15.10 -26.81
C GLY A 939 44.90 -16.52 -26.90
N SER A 940 43.77 -16.72 -27.59
CA SER A 940 43.17 -18.03 -27.88
C SER A 940 42.03 -17.90 -28.89
N THR A 941 41.60 -19.02 -29.48
CA THR A 941 40.60 -19.04 -30.55
C THR A 941 39.23 -18.53 -30.10
N ASP A 942 38.58 -17.71 -30.94
CA ASP A 942 37.23 -17.15 -30.72
C ASP A 942 37.06 -16.48 -29.33
N ARG A 943 38.11 -15.82 -28.82
CA ARG A 943 38.03 -15.07 -27.56
C ARG A 943 37.22 -13.79 -27.70
N GLY A 944 37.47 -13.04 -28.78
CA GLY A 944 36.86 -11.74 -29.01
C GLY A 944 37.66 -10.58 -28.44
N ALA A 945 37.39 -9.40 -28.99
CA ALA A 945 37.99 -8.13 -28.62
C ALA A 945 37.04 -6.96 -28.93
N VAL A 946 37.34 -5.80 -28.35
CA VAL A 946 36.67 -4.53 -28.63
C VAL A 946 37.71 -3.51 -29.05
N TYR A 947 37.39 -2.64 -30.01
CA TYR A 947 38.24 -1.55 -30.46
C TYR A 947 37.52 -0.21 -30.24
N ILE A 948 38.07 0.64 -29.36
CA ILE A 948 37.66 2.04 -29.25
C ILE A 948 38.35 2.81 -30.37
N LEU A 949 37.59 3.42 -31.28
CA LEU A 949 38.11 4.21 -32.40
C LEU A 949 37.82 5.70 -32.16
N PHE A 950 38.86 6.45 -31.84
CA PHE A 950 38.79 7.90 -31.84
C PHE A 950 38.74 8.41 -33.28
N LEU A 951 37.77 9.24 -33.62
CA LEU A 951 37.54 9.68 -35.00
C LEU A 951 38.05 11.11 -35.26
N ASN A 952 38.10 11.45 -36.54
CA ASN A 952 38.16 12.82 -37.04
C ASN A 952 36.78 13.18 -37.63
N SER A 953 36.48 14.46 -37.79
CA SER A 953 35.20 14.99 -38.33
C SER A 953 34.93 14.67 -39.82
N ASN A 954 35.66 13.72 -40.40
CA ASN A 954 35.47 13.17 -41.74
C ASN A 954 35.30 11.63 -41.69
N GLY A 955 35.08 11.05 -40.50
CA GLY A 955 34.89 9.62 -40.30
C GLY A 955 36.17 8.77 -40.40
N THR A 956 37.36 9.36 -40.54
CA THR A 956 38.62 8.57 -40.51
C THR A 956 39.15 8.41 -39.08
N VAL A 957 39.71 7.25 -38.77
CA VAL A 957 40.34 6.97 -37.47
C VAL A 957 41.53 7.90 -37.23
N LYS A 958 41.54 8.50 -36.05
CA LYS A 958 42.58 9.37 -35.49
C LYS A 958 43.57 8.59 -34.64
N SER A 959 43.06 7.61 -33.90
CA SER A 959 43.79 6.61 -33.11
C SER A 959 42.82 5.53 -32.64
N GLU A 960 43.28 4.29 -32.49
CA GLU A 960 42.52 3.18 -31.91
C GLU A 960 43.12 2.66 -30.60
N GLN A 961 42.27 2.06 -29.76
CA GLN A 961 42.68 1.28 -28.59
C GLN A 961 41.95 -0.07 -28.59
N LYS A 962 42.69 -1.18 -28.64
CA LYS A 962 42.15 -2.54 -28.52
C LYS A 962 42.02 -2.94 -27.05
N ILE A 963 40.91 -3.59 -26.71
CA ILE A 963 40.62 -4.25 -25.44
C ILE A 963 40.44 -5.74 -25.73
N SER A 964 41.23 -6.59 -25.07
CA SER A 964 41.23 -8.05 -25.27
C SER A 964 41.84 -8.75 -24.06
N SER A 965 41.88 -10.09 -24.07
CA SER A 965 42.58 -10.87 -23.03
C SER A 965 44.10 -10.61 -22.92
N THR A 966 44.68 -9.76 -23.77
CA THR A 966 46.10 -9.37 -23.71
C THR A 966 46.36 -7.86 -23.81
N GLN A 967 45.32 -7.02 -24.05
CA GLN A 967 45.47 -5.59 -24.37
C GLN A 967 44.37 -4.72 -23.75
N GLY A 968 44.61 -3.41 -23.66
CA GLY A 968 43.59 -2.42 -23.29
C GLY A 968 43.30 -2.25 -21.80
N GLY A 969 44.05 -2.92 -20.92
CA GLY A 969 43.92 -2.75 -19.46
C GLY A 969 42.97 -3.73 -18.77
N PHE A 970 42.15 -4.46 -19.53
CA PHE A 970 41.21 -5.46 -19.01
C PHE A 970 41.92 -6.59 -18.24
N GLY A 971 41.51 -6.82 -17.00
CA GLY A 971 42.02 -7.88 -16.13
C GLY A 971 41.22 -9.19 -16.19
N GLY A 972 40.04 -9.19 -16.84
CA GLY A 972 39.12 -10.33 -16.92
C GLY A 972 39.67 -11.54 -17.70
N SER A 973 39.14 -12.72 -17.38
CA SER A 973 39.69 -14.01 -17.82
C SER A 973 38.88 -14.66 -18.95
N LEU A 974 39.11 -14.24 -20.20
CA LEU A 974 38.51 -14.90 -21.37
C LEU A 974 39.07 -16.31 -21.59
N ILE A 975 38.21 -17.30 -21.84
CA ILE A 975 38.54 -18.63 -22.38
C ILE A 975 38.19 -18.72 -23.87
N SER A 976 38.43 -19.87 -24.50
CA SER A 976 38.29 -20.02 -25.96
C SER A 976 36.82 -20.30 -26.32
N GLY A 977 36.19 -19.37 -27.04
CA GLY A 977 34.79 -19.46 -27.47
C GLY A 977 33.82 -18.47 -26.81
N ASP A 978 34.25 -17.65 -25.84
CA ASP A 978 33.38 -16.73 -25.10
C ASP A 978 32.81 -15.59 -25.96
N ARG A 979 33.53 -15.21 -27.03
CA ARG A 979 33.14 -14.17 -28.00
C ARG A 979 32.84 -12.81 -27.35
N PHE A 980 33.75 -12.40 -26.46
CA PHE A 980 33.74 -11.11 -25.80
C PHE A 980 33.58 -9.97 -26.82
N GLY A 981 32.55 -9.16 -26.61
CA GLY A 981 32.23 -8.03 -27.47
C GLY A 981 31.28 -8.31 -28.63
N LEU A 982 30.59 -9.46 -28.68
CA LEU A 982 29.54 -9.66 -29.69
C LEU A 982 28.47 -8.55 -29.65
N PHE A 983 28.12 -8.11 -28.44
CA PHE A 983 27.20 -7.01 -28.19
C PHE A 983 27.91 -5.94 -27.34
N LEU A 984 27.67 -4.66 -27.65
CA LEU A 984 28.27 -3.49 -27.02
C LEU A 984 27.22 -2.43 -26.78
N SER A 985 27.19 -1.83 -25.59
CA SER A 985 26.37 -0.63 -25.34
C SER A 985 27.00 0.27 -24.29
N ALA A 986 27.07 1.57 -24.56
CA ALA A 986 27.49 2.56 -23.58
C ALA A 986 26.42 2.66 -22.49
N ILE A 987 26.82 2.51 -21.22
CA ILE A 987 25.88 2.56 -20.10
C ILE A 987 25.75 3.97 -19.48
N GLY A 988 26.67 4.88 -19.80
CA GLY A 988 26.81 6.18 -19.16
C GLY A 988 28.00 6.19 -18.19
N ASP A 989 28.16 7.27 -17.42
CA ASP A 989 29.17 7.40 -16.38
C ASP A 989 28.63 6.76 -15.08
N LEU A 990 29.01 5.50 -14.81
CA LEU A 990 28.41 4.68 -13.75
C LEU A 990 29.14 4.81 -12.40
N ASP A 991 30.45 5.06 -12.41
CA ASP A 991 31.23 5.34 -11.18
C ASP A 991 31.43 6.85 -10.88
N GLY A 992 31.04 7.74 -11.80
CA GLY A 992 30.95 9.18 -11.58
C GLY A 992 32.25 9.95 -11.77
N ASP A 993 33.18 9.45 -12.60
CA ASP A 993 34.48 10.11 -12.86
C ASP A 993 34.49 11.06 -14.08
N GLY A 994 33.41 11.07 -14.86
CA GLY A 994 33.24 11.91 -16.05
C GLY A 994 33.60 11.22 -17.38
N VAL A 995 33.74 9.89 -17.40
CA VAL A 995 33.94 9.07 -18.61
C VAL A 995 32.75 8.13 -18.80
N ASN A 996 32.31 7.92 -20.05
CA ASN A 996 31.28 6.92 -20.34
C ASN A 996 31.85 5.50 -20.22
N ASP A 997 31.18 4.65 -19.44
CA ASP A 997 31.49 3.25 -19.25
C ASP A 997 30.80 2.36 -20.30
N LEU A 998 31.29 1.13 -20.45
CA LEU A 998 30.90 0.23 -21.53
C LEU A 998 30.40 -1.13 -20.99
N SER A 999 29.18 -1.51 -21.38
CA SER A 999 28.68 -2.87 -21.22
C SER A 999 29.08 -3.74 -22.43
N VAL A 1000 29.51 -4.97 -22.17
CA VAL A 1000 30.09 -5.90 -23.16
C VAL A 1000 29.55 -7.30 -22.95
N GLY A 1001 28.91 -7.87 -23.97
CA GLY A 1001 28.39 -9.25 -23.93
C GLY A 1001 29.45 -10.32 -24.20
N GLU A 1002 29.44 -11.40 -23.41
CA GLU A 1002 30.14 -12.66 -23.64
C GLU A 1002 29.12 -13.76 -24.00
N TYR A 1003 28.97 -13.96 -25.29
CA TYR A 1003 27.93 -14.83 -25.86
C TYR A 1003 28.16 -16.33 -25.67
N GLY A 1004 29.41 -16.75 -25.43
CA GLY A 1004 29.79 -18.15 -25.25
C GLY A 1004 30.15 -18.53 -23.81
N ASP A 1005 30.01 -17.62 -22.84
CA ASP A 1005 30.51 -17.84 -21.49
C ASP A 1005 29.87 -19.04 -20.78
N ASN A 1006 30.67 -19.66 -19.90
CA ASN A 1006 30.34 -20.92 -19.23
C ASN A 1006 30.38 -20.83 -17.69
N ASP A 1007 30.25 -19.63 -17.10
CA ASP A 1007 29.90 -19.55 -15.68
C ASP A 1007 28.51 -20.17 -15.45
N GLY A 1008 28.37 -20.95 -14.38
CA GLY A 1008 27.13 -21.64 -14.01
C GLY A 1008 26.79 -22.89 -14.84
N GLY A 1009 27.03 -22.86 -16.16
CA GLY A 1009 26.69 -23.94 -17.07
C GLY A 1009 27.21 -23.78 -18.49
N THR A 1010 26.61 -24.46 -19.46
CA THR A 1010 27.08 -24.49 -20.85
C THR A 1010 26.48 -23.35 -21.66
N ASN A 1011 27.31 -22.42 -22.14
CA ASN A 1011 26.90 -21.22 -22.90
C ASN A 1011 25.72 -20.45 -22.26
N ARG A 1012 25.75 -20.23 -20.93
CA ARG A 1012 24.73 -19.40 -20.26
C ARG A 1012 24.82 -17.94 -20.68
N GLY A 1013 26.03 -17.51 -21.05
CA GLY A 1013 26.34 -16.12 -21.38
C GLY A 1013 26.66 -15.28 -20.13
N ALA A 1014 27.33 -14.17 -20.36
CA ALA A 1014 27.63 -13.19 -19.33
C ALA A 1014 27.72 -11.78 -19.91
N VAL A 1015 27.76 -10.79 -19.02
CA VAL A 1015 28.01 -9.38 -19.35
C VAL A 1015 29.17 -8.88 -18.50
N TRP A 1016 30.07 -8.08 -19.09
CA TRP A 1016 31.00 -7.24 -18.33
C TRP A 1016 30.56 -5.78 -18.37
N ILE A 1017 30.60 -5.14 -17.20
CA ILE A 1017 30.69 -3.70 -17.08
C ILE A 1017 32.18 -3.34 -17.06
N LEU A 1018 32.62 -2.55 -18.02
CA LEU A 1018 33.98 -2.01 -18.10
C LEU A 1018 33.93 -0.55 -17.69
N PHE A 1019 34.57 -0.23 -16.57
CA PHE A 1019 34.82 1.14 -16.18
C PHE A 1019 35.96 1.70 -17.02
N MET A 1020 35.81 2.90 -17.59
CA MET A 1020 36.66 3.36 -18.68
C MET A 1020 37.56 4.55 -18.31
N ASN A 1021 38.77 4.58 -18.89
CA ASN A 1021 39.60 5.77 -18.90
C ASN A 1021 39.38 6.56 -20.20
N SER A 1022 39.54 7.88 -20.16
CA SER A 1022 39.39 8.80 -21.32
C SER A 1022 40.40 8.60 -22.48
N ASN A 1023 41.32 7.63 -22.38
CA ASN A 1023 42.19 7.16 -23.46
C ASN A 1023 41.71 5.84 -24.12
N GLY A 1024 40.56 5.30 -23.70
CA GLY A 1024 39.98 4.05 -24.22
C GLY A 1024 40.51 2.78 -23.58
N THR A 1025 41.26 2.84 -22.47
CA THR A 1025 41.67 1.64 -21.71
C THR A 1025 40.75 1.40 -20.51
N VAL A 1026 40.52 0.14 -20.16
CA VAL A 1026 39.77 -0.26 -18.95
C VAL A 1026 40.50 0.20 -17.68
N LYS A 1027 39.71 0.69 -16.73
CA LYS A 1027 40.08 1.19 -15.39
C LYS A 1027 39.90 0.10 -14.33
N SER A 1028 38.76 -0.57 -14.41
CA SER A 1028 38.33 -1.73 -13.62
C SER A 1028 37.20 -2.44 -14.36
N GLU A 1029 36.93 -3.70 -14.03
CA GLU A 1029 35.88 -4.48 -14.66
C GLU A 1029 35.04 -5.27 -13.63
N GLN A 1030 33.75 -5.45 -13.91
CA GLN A 1030 32.81 -6.25 -13.12
C GLN A 1030 32.04 -7.20 -14.05
N LYS A 1031 32.02 -8.51 -13.72
CA LYS A 1031 31.24 -9.51 -14.47
C LYS A 1031 29.87 -9.72 -13.83
N ILE A 1032 28.84 -9.82 -14.66
CA ILE A 1032 27.48 -10.24 -14.33
C ILE A 1032 27.25 -11.58 -15.04
N SER A 1033 27.04 -12.64 -14.28
CA SER A 1033 26.78 -13.99 -14.80
C SER A 1033 25.98 -14.80 -13.78
N ASP A 1034 25.58 -16.03 -14.13
CA ASP A 1034 24.88 -16.99 -13.25
C ASP A 1034 25.60 -17.25 -11.89
N LEU A 1035 26.88 -16.87 -11.77
CA LEU A 1035 27.69 -16.99 -10.55
C LEU A 1035 28.34 -15.67 -10.07
N GLN A 1036 28.16 -14.54 -10.76
CA GLN A 1036 28.91 -13.29 -10.51
C GLN A 1036 28.06 -12.02 -10.64
N GLY A 1037 28.50 -10.92 -10.01
CA GLY A 1037 27.86 -9.61 -10.13
C GLY A 1037 26.54 -9.45 -9.36
N ASN A 1038 26.28 -10.32 -8.37
CA ASN A 1038 25.05 -10.36 -7.57
C ASN A 1038 23.76 -10.62 -8.38
N PHE A 1039 23.87 -11.07 -9.63
CA PHE A 1039 22.70 -11.53 -10.38
C PHE A 1039 22.11 -12.79 -9.72
N THR A 1040 20.78 -12.82 -9.64
CA THR A 1040 20.01 -13.91 -8.99
C THR A 1040 18.89 -14.45 -9.86
N GLY A 1041 18.82 -14.04 -11.12
CA GLY A 1041 17.98 -14.69 -12.12
C GLY A 1041 18.52 -16.09 -12.43
N VAL A 1042 17.63 -17.01 -12.79
CA VAL A 1042 18.03 -18.35 -13.23
C VAL A 1042 18.27 -18.27 -14.74
N LEU A 1043 19.50 -18.54 -15.16
CA LEU A 1043 19.82 -18.85 -16.54
C LEU A 1043 19.86 -20.37 -16.70
N ASP A 1044 19.36 -20.87 -17.82
CA ASP A 1044 19.54 -22.25 -18.23
C ASP A 1044 20.66 -22.40 -19.27
N ASN A 1045 20.91 -23.64 -19.71
CA ASN A 1045 22.02 -23.89 -20.63
C ASN A 1045 21.65 -23.49 -22.07
N VAL A 1046 22.48 -22.66 -22.69
CA VAL A 1046 22.37 -22.13 -24.07
C VAL A 1046 21.54 -20.84 -24.19
N ASP A 1047 20.97 -20.29 -23.12
CA ASP A 1047 20.21 -19.01 -23.09
C ASP A 1047 20.94 -17.81 -23.72
N ARG A 1048 22.26 -17.74 -23.51
CA ARG A 1048 23.18 -16.67 -23.96
C ARG A 1048 22.75 -15.26 -23.56
N PHE A 1049 22.62 -15.07 -22.24
CA PHE A 1049 22.50 -13.78 -21.56
C PHE A 1049 23.69 -12.86 -21.92
N ALA A 1050 23.52 -12.02 -22.94
CA ALA A 1050 24.61 -11.20 -23.49
C ALA A 1050 24.14 -9.98 -24.31
N GLY A 1051 22.86 -9.90 -24.71
CA GLY A 1051 22.35 -8.83 -25.59
C GLY A 1051 22.18 -7.49 -24.88
N VAL A 1052 23.28 -6.76 -24.67
CA VAL A 1052 23.31 -5.55 -23.81
C VAL A 1052 22.74 -4.27 -24.44
N ALA A 1053 22.01 -3.50 -23.64
CA ALA A 1053 21.64 -2.11 -23.90
C ALA A 1053 21.64 -1.28 -22.61
N GLY A 1054 22.36 -0.16 -22.57
CA GLY A 1054 22.17 0.86 -21.55
C GLY A 1054 20.81 1.53 -21.72
N ILE A 1055 19.98 1.54 -20.68
CA ILE A 1055 18.60 2.07 -20.74
C ILE A 1055 18.41 3.37 -19.94
N GLY A 1056 19.46 3.83 -19.25
CA GLY A 1056 19.38 4.97 -18.34
C GLY A 1056 18.82 4.61 -16.97
N ASP A 1057 18.73 5.59 -16.09
CA ASP A 1057 18.01 5.51 -14.81
C ASP A 1057 16.50 5.24 -15.05
N LEU A 1058 16.05 3.99 -14.90
CA LEU A 1058 14.66 3.59 -15.14
C LEU A 1058 13.82 3.71 -13.85
N ASN A 1059 14.42 3.32 -12.72
CA ASN A 1059 13.73 3.28 -11.42
C ASN A 1059 13.68 4.65 -10.70
N LYS A 1060 14.51 5.63 -11.12
CA LYS A 1060 14.67 6.99 -10.56
C LYS A 1060 15.42 7.06 -9.23
N ASP A 1061 16.35 6.14 -9.00
CA ASP A 1061 17.31 6.18 -7.88
C ASP A 1061 18.59 6.98 -8.19
N GLY A 1062 18.86 7.24 -9.47
CA GLY A 1062 19.98 8.05 -9.97
C GLY A 1062 21.17 7.26 -10.52
N ILE A 1063 21.10 5.93 -10.57
CA ILE A 1063 22.09 5.04 -11.22
C ILE A 1063 21.64 4.68 -12.65
N PHE A 1064 22.56 4.25 -13.52
CA PHE A 1064 22.22 3.82 -14.89
C PHE A 1064 21.91 2.32 -14.94
N ASP A 1065 20.70 1.97 -15.38
CA ASP A 1065 20.24 0.58 -15.52
C ASP A 1065 20.62 -0.03 -16.89
N LEU A 1066 20.56 -1.36 -16.96
CA LEU A 1066 20.92 -2.15 -18.13
C LEU A 1066 19.82 -3.15 -18.51
N ALA A 1067 19.48 -3.25 -19.80
CA ALA A 1067 18.72 -4.37 -20.34
C ALA A 1067 19.67 -5.41 -20.98
N VAL A 1068 19.42 -6.70 -20.74
CA VAL A 1068 20.24 -7.82 -21.25
C VAL A 1068 19.35 -8.90 -21.86
N GLY A 1069 19.49 -9.12 -23.17
CA GLY A 1069 18.81 -10.20 -23.88
C GLY A 1069 19.43 -11.59 -23.64
N ALA A 1070 18.55 -12.58 -23.52
CA ALA A 1070 18.82 -14.01 -23.46
C ALA A 1070 18.04 -14.70 -24.58
N GLU A 1071 18.62 -14.72 -25.78
CA GLU A 1071 17.92 -15.00 -27.05
C GLU A 1071 17.47 -16.46 -27.26
N TYR A 1072 17.91 -17.40 -26.42
CA TYR A 1072 17.49 -18.80 -26.50
C TYR A 1072 16.77 -19.31 -25.24
N ASP A 1073 16.46 -18.42 -24.31
CA ASP A 1073 15.61 -18.67 -23.14
C ASP A 1073 14.28 -19.33 -23.57
N ASP A 1074 13.87 -20.43 -22.91
CA ASP A 1074 12.72 -21.26 -23.30
C ASP A 1074 11.44 -21.02 -22.49
N ASP A 1075 11.41 -19.93 -21.72
CA ASP A 1075 10.34 -19.53 -20.81
C ASP A 1075 9.06 -19.07 -21.54
N GLY A 1076 8.27 -20.06 -21.92
CA GLY A 1076 7.00 -19.95 -22.64
C GLY A 1076 6.97 -20.75 -23.94
N GLY A 1077 8.13 -21.09 -24.49
CA GLY A 1077 8.29 -21.96 -25.66
C GLY A 1077 9.75 -22.13 -26.03
N THR A 1078 10.08 -23.24 -26.70
CA THR A 1078 11.47 -23.55 -27.09
C THR A 1078 12.11 -22.40 -27.85
N ASN A 1079 13.13 -21.76 -27.27
CA ASN A 1079 13.85 -20.64 -27.85
C ASN A 1079 12.95 -19.42 -28.23
N THR A 1080 11.90 -19.12 -27.46
CA THR A 1080 11.16 -17.86 -27.63
C THR A 1080 12.05 -16.65 -27.36
N GLY A 1081 12.97 -16.77 -26.40
CA GLY A 1081 13.88 -15.71 -25.97
C GLY A 1081 13.26 -14.81 -24.89
N ALA A 1082 14.12 -14.05 -24.21
CA ALA A 1082 13.76 -13.14 -23.12
C ALA A 1082 14.68 -11.92 -23.04
N VAL A 1083 14.24 -10.90 -22.29
CA VAL A 1083 15.07 -9.75 -21.88
C VAL A 1083 15.02 -9.61 -20.36
N TRP A 1084 16.15 -9.31 -19.74
CA TRP A 1084 16.27 -9.02 -18.32
C TRP A 1084 16.58 -7.54 -18.13
N ILE A 1085 15.74 -6.82 -17.39
CA ILE A 1085 16.07 -5.50 -16.86
C ILE A 1085 16.88 -5.70 -15.59
N LEU A 1086 18.06 -5.08 -15.50
CA LEU A 1086 18.96 -5.14 -14.35
C LEU A 1086 19.07 -3.74 -13.75
N PHE A 1087 18.65 -3.62 -12.49
CA PHE A 1087 18.86 -2.41 -11.69
C PHE A 1087 20.23 -2.52 -11.02
N LEU A 1088 21.11 -1.54 -11.27
CA LEU A 1088 22.53 -1.63 -10.91
C LEU A 1088 22.92 -0.76 -9.72
N ASP A 1089 24.10 -1.05 -9.15
CA ASP A 1089 24.81 -0.13 -8.26
C ASP A 1089 26.01 0.53 -8.99
N THR A 1090 26.62 1.53 -8.35
CA THR A 1090 27.82 2.24 -8.86
C THR A 1090 29.05 1.34 -9.07
N ASN A 1091 29.01 0.08 -8.63
CA ASN A 1091 30.08 -0.90 -8.82
C ASN A 1091 29.78 -1.84 -10.00
N GLY A 1092 28.66 -1.66 -10.71
CA GLY A 1092 28.24 -2.51 -11.83
C GLY A 1092 27.70 -3.88 -11.38
N THR A 1093 27.21 -3.98 -10.15
CA THR A 1093 26.55 -5.18 -9.61
C THR A 1093 25.04 -5.01 -9.56
N VAL A 1094 24.29 -6.12 -9.66
CA VAL A 1094 22.84 -6.12 -9.73
C VAL A 1094 22.23 -5.99 -8.34
N LEU A 1095 21.42 -4.95 -8.11
CA LEU A 1095 20.61 -4.78 -6.90
C LEU A 1095 19.30 -5.58 -6.97
N SER A 1096 18.63 -5.52 -8.12
CA SER A 1096 17.42 -6.28 -8.44
C SER A 1096 17.28 -6.45 -9.95
N HIS A 1097 16.36 -7.31 -10.40
CA HIS A 1097 16.11 -7.56 -11.81
C HIS A 1097 14.65 -7.90 -12.08
N GLN A 1098 14.22 -7.71 -13.32
CA GLN A 1098 12.90 -8.09 -13.83
C GLN A 1098 13.06 -8.79 -15.18
N LYS A 1099 12.49 -10.00 -15.31
CA LYS A 1099 12.45 -10.75 -16.58
C LYS A 1099 11.24 -10.34 -17.41
N ILE A 1100 11.45 -10.17 -18.71
CA ILE A 1100 10.43 -10.00 -19.75
C ILE A 1100 10.52 -11.21 -20.67
N SER A 1101 9.47 -12.04 -20.70
CA SER A 1101 9.36 -13.27 -21.49
C SER A 1101 7.89 -13.52 -21.84
N SER A 1102 7.58 -14.57 -22.61
CA SER A 1102 6.20 -14.98 -22.88
C SER A 1102 5.38 -15.39 -21.63
N THR A 1103 5.99 -15.41 -20.45
CA THR A 1103 5.35 -15.76 -19.16
C THR A 1103 5.56 -14.72 -18.05
N GLN A 1104 6.49 -13.76 -18.22
CA GLN A 1104 6.93 -12.82 -17.17
C GLN A 1104 7.05 -11.38 -17.68
N GLY A 1105 7.01 -10.42 -16.75
CA GLY A 1105 7.21 -9.00 -17.07
C GLY A 1105 6.07 -8.34 -17.83
N ASN A 1106 4.85 -8.90 -17.78
CA ASN A 1106 3.64 -8.39 -18.44
C ASN A 1106 3.71 -8.26 -19.97
N PHE A 1107 4.65 -8.93 -20.64
CA PHE A 1107 4.76 -8.87 -22.11
C PHE A 1107 3.48 -9.43 -22.78
N PRO A 1108 2.74 -8.63 -23.57
CA PRO A 1108 1.50 -9.07 -24.21
C PRO A 1108 1.72 -9.72 -25.58
N GLY A 1109 2.97 -9.70 -26.08
CA GLY A 1109 3.33 -10.30 -27.35
C GLY A 1109 3.37 -11.82 -27.26
N GLY A 1110 2.54 -12.50 -28.06
CA GLY A 1110 2.75 -13.92 -28.33
C GLY A 1110 4.03 -14.11 -29.14
N LEU A 1111 4.98 -14.86 -28.60
CA LEU A 1111 6.14 -15.37 -29.34
C LEU A 1111 5.92 -16.85 -29.67
N ASP A 1112 6.30 -17.25 -30.87
CA ASP A 1112 6.32 -18.64 -31.30
C ASP A 1112 7.69 -19.29 -31.03
N ALA A 1113 7.72 -20.63 -31.09
CA ALA A 1113 8.86 -21.44 -30.66
C ALA A 1113 10.07 -21.35 -31.62
N GLY A 1114 10.83 -20.27 -31.51
CA GLY A 1114 12.07 -20.03 -32.25
C GLY A 1114 12.40 -18.55 -32.50
N ASP A 1115 11.52 -17.62 -32.12
CA ASP A 1115 11.58 -16.19 -32.50
C ASP A 1115 12.87 -15.45 -32.08
N GLN A 1116 13.52 -15.91 -31.00
CA GLN A 1116 14.76 -15.35 -30.44
C GLN A 1116 14.65 -13.88 -29.98
N LEU A 1117 13.58 -13.55 -29.23
CA LEU A 1117 13.45 -12.24 -28.60
C LEU A 1117 14.65 -11.94 -27.70
N GLY A 1118 15.18 -10.71 -27.77
CA GLY A 1118 16.32 -10.25 -26.98
C GLY A 1118 17.66 -10.34 -27.71
N ARG A 1119 17.71 -10.95 -28.90
CA ARG A 1119 18.94 -11.03 -29.72
C ARG A 1119 19.48 -9.66 -30.19
N GLY A 1120 18.64 -8.63 -30.15
CA GLY A 1120 19.06 -7.24 -30.16
C GLY A 1120 18.23 -6.47 -29.14
N VAL A 1121 18.84 -5.53 -28.42
CA VAL A 1121 18.18 -4.65 -27.45
C VAL A 1121 18.73 -3.24 -27.64
N TYR A 1122 17.89 -2.21 -27.49
CA TYR A 1122 18.31 -0.81 -27.57
C TYR A 1122 17.41 0.07 -26.69
N GLY A 1123 17.99 0.96 -25.89
CA GLY A 1123 17.23 1.98 -25.15
C GLY A 1123 16.81 3.12 -26.07
N ILE A 1124 15.51 3.34 -26.23
CA ILE A 1124 14.97 4.39 -27.14
C ILE A 1124 14.61 5.69 -26.41
N GLY A 1125 14.68 5.69 -25.07
CA GLY A 1125 14.28 6.82 -24.23
C GLY A 1125 12.78 6.83 -23.93
N ASP A 1126 12.29 7.94 -23.38
CA ASP A 1126 10.86 8.19 -23.13
C ASP A 1126 10.15 8.40 -24.48
N TRP A 1127 9.48 7.36 -25.00
CA TRP A 1127 8.95 7.35 -26.37
C TRP A 1127 7.43 7.61 -26.44
N ASP A 1128 6.67 7.25 -25.39
CA ASP A 1128 5.26 7.64 -25.28
C ASP A 1128 5.02 8.97 -24.53
N GLY A 1129 6.02 9.48 -23.81
CA GLY A 1129 5.99 10.78 -23.15
C GLY A 1129 5.43 10.77 -21.72
N ASP A 1130 5.34 9.60 -21.06
CA ASP A 1130 4.90 9.51 -19.65
C ASP A 1130 6.01 9.79 -18.62
N GLY A 1131 7.27 9.86 -19.05
CA GLY A 1131 8.43 10.11 -18.20
C GLY A 1131 9.15 8.86 -17.67
N VAL A 1132 8.83 7.66 -18.16
CA VAL A 1132 9.63 6.43 -18.00
C VAL A 1132 10.53 6.25 -19.25
N ARG A 1133 11.45 5.27 -19.27
CA ARG A 1133 12.33 5.01 -20.43
C ARG A 1133 11.99 3.67 -21.07
N ASP A 1134 11.83 3.67 -22.38
CA ASP A 1134 11.38 2.53 -23.17
C ASP A 1134 12.54 1.83 -23.90
N ILE A 1135 12.28 0.60 -24.34
CA ILE A 1135 13.25 -0.22 -25.09
C ILE A 1135 12.68 -0.71 -26.42
N MET A 1136 13.58 -0.98 -27.36
CA MET A 1136 13.29 -1.69 -28.60
C MET A 1136 14.07 -3.01 -28.62
N VAL A 1137 13.39 -4.12 -28.92
CA VAL A 1137 13.90 -5.48 -28.78
C VAL A 1137 13.67 -6.28 -30.06
N GLY A 1138 14.74 -6.83 -30.65
CA GLY A 1138 14.67 -7.67 -31.84
C GLY A 1138 14.31 -9.12 -31.53
N ALA A 1139 13.47 -9.70 -32.40
CA ALA A 1139 13.13 -11.12 -32.50
C ALA A 1139 13.40 -11.58 -33.95
N PRO A 1140 14.67 -11.82 -34.34
CA PRO A 1140 15.11 -11.92 -35.74
C PRO A 1140 14.84 -13.30 -36.39
N SER A 1141 13.91 -14.08 -35.84
CA SER A 1141 13.41 -15.33 -36.43
C SER A 1141 11.88 -15.47 -36.39
N ASP A 1142 11.19 -14.46 -35.85
CA ASP A 1142 9.74 -14.23 -35.96
C ASP A 1142 9.28 -14.34 -37.43
N ASP A 1143 8.14 -15.00 -37.68
CA ASP A 1143 7.67 -15.32 -39.04
C ASP A 1143 6.52 -14.44 -39.58
N ASP A 1144 6.20 -13.32 -38.91
CA ASP A 1144 5.24 -12.31 -39.37
C ASP A 1144 5.59 -11.75 -40.77
N GLY A 1145 4.92 -12.28 -41.79
CA GLY A 1145 5.08 -11.89 -43.19
C GLY A 1145 6.00 -12.82 -43.99
N GLY A 1146 6.54 -13.86 -43.36
CA GLY A 1146 7.29 -14.94 -43.98
C GLY A 1146 8.32 -15.56 -43.03
N ALA A 1147 8.63 -16.84 -43.25
CA ALA A 1147 9.60 -17.60 -42.47
C ALA A 1147 10.93 -16.85 -42.23
N ASP A 1148 11.29 -16.70 -40.96
CA ASP A 1148 12.47 -15.99 -40.46
C ASP A 1148 12.63 -14.55 -41.00
N LYS A 1149 11.54 -13.79 -41.21
CA LYS A 1149 11.64 -12.36 -41.58
C LYS A 1149 12.08 -11.46 -40.42
N GLY A 1150 11.80 -11.86 -39.18
CA GLY A 1150 12.10 -11.10 -37.99
C GLY A 1150 11.12 -9.96 -37.73
N ALA A 1151 11.04 -9.58 -36.47
CA ALA A 1151 10.30 -8.41 -35.99
C ALA A 1151 11.11 -7.67 -34.94
N ALA A 1152 10.76 -6.42 -34.67
CA ALA A 1152 11.23 -5.69 -33.50
C ALA A 1152 10.04 -5.19 -32.68
N TRP A 1153 10.14 -5.29 -31.37
CA TRP A 1153 9.13 -4.89 -30.41
C TRP A 1153 9.59 -3.61 -29.71
N ILE A 1154 8.87 -2.50 -29.89
CA ILE A 1154 8.93 -1.41 -28.92
C ILE A 1154 8.14 -1.87 -27.70
N MET A 1155 8.78 -1.84 -26.53
CA MET A 1155 8.17 -2.14 -25.24
C MET A 1155 8.15 -0.87 -24.41
N TYR A 1156 6.96 -0.38 -24.12
CA TYR A 1156 6.77 0.73 -23.19
C TYR A 1156 6.93 0.17 -21.78
N LEU A 1157 7.76 0.78 -20.94
CA LEU A 1157 8.12 0.22 -19.63
C LEU A 1157 7.45 0.95 -18.45
N ASN A 1158 7.28 0.22 -17.35
CA ASN A 1158 7.07 0.77 -16.02
C ASN A 1158 8.42 0.94 -15.31
N THR A 1159 8.47 1.76 -14.25
CA THR A 1159 9.70 1.98 -13.46
C THR A 1159 10.20 0.75 -12.68
N ASP A 1160 9.45 -0.36 -12.68
CA ASP A 1160 9.85 -1.66 -12.13
C ASP A 1160 10.42 -2.62 -13.19
N GLY A 1161 10.54 -2.19 -14.45
CA GLY A 1161 11.02 -3.00 -15.57
C GLY A 1161 9.98 -3.94 -16.17
N THR A 1162 8.72 -3.90 -15.73
CA THR A 1162 7.62 -4.60 -16.41
C THR A 1162 7.11 -3.81 -17.62
N VAL A 1163 6.55 -4.52 -18.59
CA VAL A 1163 5.95 -3.94 -19.80
C VAL A 1163 4.57 -3.37 -19.48
N LYS A 1164 4.34 -2.15 -19.97
CA LYS A 1164 3.10 -1.36 -19.87
C LYS A 1164 2.21 -1.56 -21.10
N ASP A 1165 2.81 -1.50 -22.28
CA ASP A 1165 2.20 -1.74 -23.60
C ASP A 1165 3.30 -2.09 -24.62
N THR A 1166 2.95 -2.50 -25.84
CA THR A 1166 3.93 -2.80 -26.91
C THR A 1166 3.49 -2.41 -28.31
N LEU A 1167 4.45 -2.18 -29.20
CA LEU A 1167 4.24 -2.02 -30.63
C LEU A 1167 5.17 -2.95 -31.42
N LYS A 1168 4.60 -4.00 -32.03
CA LYS A 1168 5.33 -4.92 -32.94
C LYS A 1168 5.54 -4.27 -34.30
N ILE A 1169 6.80 -4.19 -34.72
CA ILE A 1169 7.25 -3.77 -36.05
C ILE A 1169 7.63 -5.03 -36.82
N SER A 1170 6.75 -5.48 -37.71
CA SER A 1170 6.95 -6.60 -38.63
C SER A 1170 6.48 -6.25 -40.04
N ASP A 1171 6.76 -7.09 -41.04
CA ASP A 1171 6.33 -6.83 -42.43
C ASP A 1171 4.80 -6.88 -42.59
N ILE A 1172 4.09 -7.56 -41.67
CA ILE A 1172 2.62 -7.51 -41.57
C ILE A 1172 2.15 -6.16 -40.99
N THR A 1173 2.68 -5.75 -39.84
CA THR A 1173 2.14 -4.59 -39.11
C THR A 1173 2.50 -3.25 -39.75
N PHE A 1174 3.69 -3.14 -40.37
CA PHE A 1174 4.15 -1.89 -40.99
C PHE A 1174 4.08 -1.86 -42.52
N ASN A 1175 3.95 -3.02 -43.19
CA ASN A 1175 3.85 -3.14 -44.66
C ASN A 1175 4.88 -2.24 -45.39
N PHE A 1176 6.13 -2.70 -45.48
CA PHE A 1176 7.24 -1.94 -46.09
C PHE A 1176 7.12 -1.79 -47.62
N ASN A 1177 5.90 -1.88 -48.19
CA ASN A 1177 5.58 -1.71 -49.60
C ASN A 1177 6.40 -2.63 -50.54
N GLY A 1178 6.78 -3.81 -50.05
CA GLY A 1178 7.64 -4.76 -50.76
C GLY A 1178 9.10 -4.33 -50.89
N GLN A 1179 9.58 -3.40 -50.06
CA GLN A 1179 11.00 -3.03 -49.99
C GLN A 1179 11.87 -4.03 -49.22
N LEU A 1180 11.28 -4.93 -48.43
CA LEU A 1180 11.97 -6.07 -47.82
C LEU A 1180 11.95 -7.27 -48.78
N GLY A 1181 13.12 -7.80 -49.10
CA GLY A 1181 13.26 -9.02 -49.88
C GLY A 1181 12.96 -10.30 -49.07
N ASN A 1182 12.84 -11.44 -49.76
CA ASN A 1182 12.66 -12.77 -49.13
C ASN A 1182 13.93 -13.31 -48.42
N THR A 1183 14.92 -12.45 -48.20
CA THR A 1183 16.21 -12.73 -47.55
C THR A 1183 16.63 -11.62 -46.58
N ASP A 1184 15.83 -10.55 -46.49
CA ASP A 1184 16.04 -9.47 -45.54
C ASP A 1184 15.53 -9.95 -44.17
N ARG A 1185 16.21 -9.57 -43.09
CA ARG A 1185 15.80 -9.85 -41.71
C ARG A 1185 15.76 -8.56 -40.91
N PHE A 1186 14.77 -8.44 -40.04
CA PHE A 1186 14.63 -7.35 -39.07
C PHE A 1186 15.40 -7.66 -37.76
#